data_AF-A0A2N2F9H4-F1
#
_entry.id   AF-A0A2N2F9H4-F1
#
_cell.length_a   1.000
_cell.length_b   1.000
_cell.length_c   1.000
_cell.angle_alpha   90.00
_cell.angle_beta   90.00
_cell.angle_gamma   90.00
#
_symmetry.space_group_name_H-M   'P 1'
#
loop_
_entity.id
_entity.type
_entity.pdbx_description
1 polymer ?
#
loop_
_entity_poly.entity_id
_entity_poly.type
_entity_poly.pdbx_seq_one_letter_code
_entity_poly.pdbx_strand_id
1 'polypeptide(L)'
;MMNPSSSSNWRFFAVGKHPVAKDFLKLGESTPLVNDLSAMLKTAYSTLTSKSNSAPGFSSWRFWSKGSGNDSLICGIVRDSSDKMGRPYPFLIIGSGQLKDWELQWDLLPFACENTWCQFEYLSTQNFDNVKKLEEELANIRPPSGQWSEHSDRRKSLNQIGSPLDPFASFLDLKKLTKQVADLSEQREYFVSLDRGPCHDKILQLGLWHHLFRVTLKNVPQTVFLGGTLDNAFLVAYSRTLKAADAVQLWSVPSAASWQDIIGTEYSMDISTLGKEPISVDRPCGSDVRYDSEFQKLQNEIDKLSLPSAAGSVNWEKVVHFSSDILAHKSKDLLVAIYLSVALTYTRKHDGLSMGVKLLMDLMGKFWEQLYPPRERMRGRIRAMEWWAEKMESALRQLPQVPVPESQVRILKDHLDQVEQWIVNHLENPPSLNAIRNFAGDFIVQHEVTVQKEAMKPSTSQLIAVVTENKKNQDSPSVQPEEIQSSWNEGRKREHYLQKILEMSSYCRQQNAADPLPYRLNRKLLWCNIEELPVSTNGLTRIPAPDKQIVKMLFDLHNSGDAEAVLKAAEGRLPQFIFWMDLNRFVAESLTKLGAHYTKAHRAVCRETAFLNYQLPGLEDLSFADGTPFATLETKNWLRSIAIDSGMSAETMHDFGLDFRGGENRIEEEITEAQGMIYKGRLLE
;
A
#
# COMPACT_ATOMS: atom_id res chain seq x y z
N MET A 1 25.72 25.76 38.27
CA MET A 1 27.03 25.65 37.58
C MET A 1 27.56 24.24 37.79
N MET A 2 27.38 23.36 36.81
CA MET A 2 28.08 22.08 36.72
C MET A 2 28.69 22.05 35.32
N ASN A 3 30.02 22.06 35.25
CA ASN A 3 30.79 21.81 34.03
C ASN A 3 30.73 20.32 33.72
N PRO A 4 30.29 19.88 32.52
CA PRO A 4 30.69 18.58 31.99
C PRO A 4 32.02 18.76 31.26
N SER A 5 33.09 18.31 31.89
CA SER A 5 34.40 18.10 31.29
C SER A 5 34.34 17.17 30.07
N SER A 6 34.83 17.65 28.93
CA SER A 6 35.63 16.93 27.89
C SER A 6 35.58 15.39 27.92
N SER A 7 35.19 14.65 26.89
CA SER A 7 35.48 14.84 25.46
C SER A 7 34.50 13.99 24.65
N SER A 8 33.65 14.59 23.83
CA SER A 8 33.06 13.81 22.74
C SER A 8 34.18 13.49 21.75
N ASN A 9 34.41 12.22 21.41
CA ASN A 9 35.31 11.78 20.32
C ASN A 9 34.84 12.22 18.92
N TRP A 10 33.98 13.24 18.85
CA TRP A 10 33.40 13.80 17.65
C TRP A 10 34.24 14.98 17.17
N ARG A 11 34.50 14.99 15.87
CA ARG A 11 35.18 16.08 15.19
C ARG A 11 34.26 16.61 14.09
N PHE A 12 34.20 17.93 13.96
CA PHE A 12 33.35 18.62 13.01
C PHE A 12 34.18 19.38 11.98
N PHE A 13 33.71 19.36 10.74
CA PHE A 13 34.39 19.92 9.59
C PHE A 13 33.39 20.65 8.71
N ALA A 14 33.80 21.77 8.13
CA ALA A 14 33.00 22.47 7.14
C ALA A 14 33.84 22.78 5.91
N VAL A 15 33.31 22.53 4.71
CA VAL A 15 34.02 22.73 3.46
C VAL A 15 33.06 23.18 2.36
N GLY A 16 33.48 24.14 1.53
CA GLY A 16 32.66 24.67 0.44
C GLY A 16 32.52 26.18 0.50
N LYS A 17 31.41 26.73 0.00
CA LYS A 17 31.17 28.18 0.01
C LYS A 17 30.10 28.57 1.02
N HIS A 18 30.33 29.68 1.72
CA HIS A 18 29.40 30.24 2.68
C HIS A 18 29.36 31.77 2.55
N PRO A 19 28.20 32.44 2.73
CA PRO A 19 28.07 33.90 2.57
C PRO A 19 29.03 34.75 3.40
N VAL A 20 29.56 34.19 4.50
CA VAL A 20 30.54 34.86 5.38
C VAL A 20 31.92 35.06 4.73
N ALA A 21 32.30 34.21 3.77
CA ALA A 21 33.64 34.22 3.19
C ALA A 21 33.65 34.77 1.78
N LYS A 22 34.79 35.39 1.40
CA LYS A 22 34.99 35.89 0.03
C LYS A 22 35.15 34.78 -1.00
N ASP A 23 35.57 33.60 -0.55
CA ASP A 23 35.79 32.43 -1.40
C ASP A 23 35.57 31.13 -0.61
N PHE A 24 36.00 30.01 -1.17
CA PHE A 24 36.00 28.68 -0.59
C PHE A 24 36.60 28.64 0.82
N LEU A 25 35.90 27.94 1.71
CA LEU A 25 36.27 27.71 3.10
C LEU A 25 36.61 26.25 3.35
N LYS A 26 37.53 26.03 4.28
CA LYS A 26 37.79 24.74 4.91
C LYS A 26 38.06 24.98 6.39
N LEU A 27 37.19 24.47 7.26
CA LEU A 27 37.25 24.63 8.71
C LEU A 27 37.33 23.24 9.38
N GLY A 28 38.12 23.14 10.45
CA GLY A 28 38.41 21.89 11.16
C GLY A 28 39.55 21.05 10.54
N GLU A 29 40.03 20.05 11.28
CA GLU A 29 41.12 19.14 10.87
C GLU A 29 40.72 18.07 9.84
N SER A 30 41.00 18.31 8.56
CA SER A 30 40.65 17.38 7.48
C SER A 30 41.03 15.91 7.74
N THR A 31 40.05 15.01 7.55
CA THR A 31 40.27 13.55 7.51
C THR A 31 40.28 13.03 6.06
N PRO A 32 40.82 11.83 5.78
CA PRO A 32 40.78 11.23 4.45
C PRO A 32 39.35 11.15 3.89
N LEU A 33 38.40 10.73 4.72
CA LEU A 33 36.98 10.66 4.37
C LEU A 33 36.40 12.01 3.92
N VAL A 34 36.70 13.09 4.66
CA VAL A 34 36.21 14.44 4.30
C VAL A 34 36.80 14.89 2.97
N ASN A 35 38.07 14.56 2.70
CA ASN A 35 38.70 14.85 1.42
C ASN A 35 38.04 14.07 0.28
N ASP A 36 37.73 12.78 0.48
CA ASP A 36 37.09 11.94 -0.53
C ASP A 36 35.68 12.46 -0.87
N LEU A 37 34.87 12.79 0.15
CA LEU A 37 33.55 13.39 -0.05
C LEU A 37 33.64 14.77 -0.73
N SER A 38 34.59 15.61 -0.32
CA SER A 38 34.82 16.91 -0.95
C SER A 38 35.25 16.79 -2.42
N ALA A 39 36.08 15.80 -2.76
CA ALA A 39 36.52 15.54 -4.12
C ALA A 39 35.37 15.01 -4.99
N MET A 40 34.54 14.12 -4.43
CA MET A 40 33.33 13.60 -5.07
C MET A 40 32.35 14.73 -5.39
N LEU A 41 32.07 15.61 -4.42
CA LEU A 41 31.19 16.77 -4.61
C LEU A 41 31.73 17.72 -5.68
N LYS A 42 33.04 17.99 -5.69
CA LYS A 42 33.67 18.84 -6.73
C LYS A 42 33.49 18.26 -8.13
N THR A 43 33.65 16.94 -8.27
CA THR A 43 33.48 16.23 -9.54
C THR A 43 32.02 16.28 -10.01
N ALA A 44 31.08 16.02 -9.11
CA ALA A 44 29.65 16.08 -9.40
C ALA A 44 29.20 17.48 -9.82
N TYR A 45 29.59 18.51 -9.06
CA TYR A 45 29.24 19.90 -9.35
C TYR A 45 29.79 20.39 -10.70
N SER A 46 31.03 20.00 -11.04
CA SER A 46 31.64 20.31 -12.35
C SER A 46 30.88 19.62 -13.49
N THR A 47 30.38 18.40 -13.26
CA THR A 47 29.58 17.64 -14.24
C THR A 47 28.20 18.27 -14.46
N LEU A 48 27.57 18.78 -13.41
CA LEU A 48 26.25 19.43 -13.50
C LEU A 48 26.34 20.76 -14.26
N THR A 49 27.28 21.62 -13.85
CA THR A 49 27.48 22.96 -14.43
C THR A 49 27.92 22.95 -15.88
N SER A 50 28.66 21.92 -16.32
CA SER A 50 29.06 21.75 -17.73
C SER A 50 27.91 21.29 -18.64
N LYS A 51 26.87 20.64 -18.10
CA LYS A 51 25.73 20.15 -18.88
C LYS A 51 24.61 21.19 -19.05
N SER A 52 24.35 22.02 -18.05
CA SER A 52 23.17 22.91 -18.02
C SER A 52 23.48 24.38 -18.32
N ASN A 53 24.75 24.77 -18.52
CA ASN A 53 25.21 26.17 -18.59
C ASN A 53 24.71 27.07 -17.43
N SER A 54 24.22 26.48 -16.34
CA SER A 54 23.58 27.16 -15.21
C SER A 54 23.82 26.37 -13.92
N ALA A 55 23.74 27.04 -12.76
CA ALA A 55 23.86 26.34 -11.48
C ALA A 55 22.68 25.36 -11.30
N PRO A 56 22.90 24.17 -10.70
CA PRO A 56 21.81 23.27 -10.38
C PRO A 56 20.78 23.96 -9.47
N GLY A 57 19.51 23.53 -9.57
CA GLY A 57 18.43 24.03 -8.71
C GLY A 57 18.70 23.74 -7.24
N PHE A 58 18.09 24.52 -6.34
CA PHE A 58 18.32 24.41 -4.91
C PHE A 58 18.00 23.01 -4.37
N SER A 59 18.96 22.44 -3.65
CA SER A 59 18.85 21.19 -2.93
C SER A 59 19.56 21.24 -1.58
N SER A 60 19.04 20.46 -0.62
CA SER A 60 19.62 20.32 0.71
C SER A 60 19.41 18.89 1.23
N TRP A 61 20.49 18.28 1.71
CA TRP A 61 20.54 16.89 2.09
C TRP A 61 21.24 16.71 3.43
N ARG A 62 20.51 16.21 4.42
CA ARG A 62 21.08 15.61 5.62
C ARG A 62 21.52 14.19 5.29
N PHE A 63 22.54 13.68 5.97
CA PHE A 63 22.93 12.28 5.80
C PHE A 63 23.60 11.71 7.03
N TRP A 64 23.62 10.37 7.09
CA TRP A 64 24.51 9.60 7.95
C TRP A 64 25.20 8.50 7.14
N SER A 65 26.41 8.12 7.55
CA SER A 65 27.20 7.08 6.90
C SER A 65 27.98 6.27 7.92
N LYS A 66 28.18 4.98 7.62
CA LYS A 66 29.10 4.12 8.37
C LYS A 66 30.53 4.67 8.28
N GLY A 67 31.16 4.86 9.44
CA GLY A 67 32.55 5.30 9.54
C GLY A 67 33.54 4.14 9.51
N SER A 68 34.82 4.47 9.44
CA SER A 68 35.91 3.48 9.54
C SER A 68 36.11 3.06 11.00
N GLY A 69 35.90 1.78 11.31
CA GLY A 69 36.10 1.20 12.63
C GLY A 69 34.80 0.95 13.41
N ASN A 70 34.92 0.26 14.54
CA ASN A 70 33.78 -0.09 15.39
C ASN A 70 33.12 1.16 15.97
N ASP A 71 31.78 1.17 15.98
CA ASP A 71 30.94 2.27 16.47
C ASP A 71 31.25 3.64 15.83
N SER A 72 31.92 3.66 14.68
CA SER A 72 32.26 4.89 13.96
C SER A 72 31.08 5.35 13.11
N LEU A 73 30.56 6.54 13.38
CA LEU A 73 29.45 7.14 12.66
C LEU A 73 29.86 8.48 12.06
N ILE A 74 29.37 8.74 10.87
CA ILE A 74 29.46 10.03 10.19
C ILE A 74 28.04 10.58 10.06
N CYS A 75 27.84 11.86 10.31
CA CYS A 75 26.61 12.56 9.95
C CYS A 75 26.94 13.93 9.36
N GLY A 76 26.10 14.46 8.49
CA GLY A 76 26.38 15.73 7.85
C GLY A 76 25.16 16.37 7.20
N ILE A 77 25.37 17.58 6.71
CA ILE A 77 24.49 18.23 5.75
C ILE A 77 25.31 18.68 4.54
N VAL A 78 24.74 18.57 3.36
CA VAL A 78 25.26 19.17 2.14
C VAL A 78 24.13 19.88 1.42
N ARG A 79 24.37 21.12 1.02
CA ARG A 79 23.34 21.95 0.39
C ARG A 79 23.93 22.95 -0.58
N ASP A 80 23.09 23.49 -1.45
CA ASP A 80 23.47 24.62 -2.28
C ASP A 80 23.70 25.89 -1.44
N SER A 81 24.76 26.61 -1.80
CA SER A 81 25.25 27.80 -1.12
C SER A 81 26.05 28.68 -2.09
N SER A 82 26.48 29.84 -1.62
CA SER A 82 27.36 30.76 -2.36
C SER A 82 28.33 31.46 -1.41
N ASP A 83 29.40 32.01 -1.97
CA ASP A 83 30.28 32.92 -1.23
C ASP A 83 29.67 34.32 -1.13
N LYS A 84 30.36 35.23 -0.45
CA LYS A 84 29.97 36.64 -0.31
C LYS A 84 29.78 37.36 -1.65
N MET A 85 30.37 36.85 -2.74
CA MET A 85 30.24 37.40 -4.09
C MET A 85 29.07 36.77 -4.87
N GLY A 86 28.31 35.85 -4.28
CA GLY A 86 27.20 35.15 -4.92
C GLY A 86 27.63 34.03 -5.87
N ARG A 87 28.93 33.65 -5.89
CA ARG A 87 29.39 32.55 -6.77
C ARG A 87 28.93 31.22 -6.17
N PRO A 88 28.13 30.41 -6.86
CA PRO A 88 27.51 29.22 -6.28
C PRO A 88 28.52 28.07 -6.14
N TYR A 89 28.45 27.37 -5.02
CA TYR A 89 29.11 26.07 -4.78
C TYR A 89 28.52 25.45 -3.50
N PRO A 90 28.33 24.12 -3.42
CA PRO A 90 27.73 23.49 -2.25
C PRO A 90 28.52 23.74 -0.96
N PHE A 91 27.81 23.82 0.17
CA PHE A 91 28.41 23.85 1.50
C PHE A 91 28.15 22.52 2.20
N LEU A 92 29.21 21.88 2.68
CA LEU A 92 29.20 20.59 3.35
C LEU A 92 29.67 20.78 4.79
N ILE A 93 28.85 20.35 5.75
CA ILE A 93 29.24 20.23 7.16
C ILE A 93 29.17 18.75 7.55
N ILE A 94 30.23 18.23 8.18
CA ILE A 94 30.36 16.82 8.58
C ILE A 94 30.79 16.74 10.03
N GLY A 95 30.11 15.90 10.81
CA GLY A 95 30.60 15.36 12.07
C GLY A 95 31.00 13.89 11.91
N SER A 96 32.13 13.50 12.48
CA SER A 96 32.54 12.09 12.58
C SER A 96 33.00 11.78 14.00
N GLY A 97 32.53 10.67 14.57
CA GLY A 97 32.94 10.24 15.89
C GLY A 97 32.40 8.86 16.25
N GLN A 98 32.68 8.45 17.49
CA GLN A 98 32.15 7.19 18.03
C GLN A 98 30.74 7.40 18.59
N LEU A 99 29.82 6.51 18.26
CA LEU A 99 28.48 6.43 18.83
C LEU A 99 28.16 4.97 19.17
N LYS A 100 28.30 4.61 20.43
CA LYS A 100 28.18 3.22 20.87
C LYS A 100 26.85 2.58 20.45
N ASP A 101 26.91 1.36 19.93
CA ASP A 101 25.77 0.51 19.56
C ASP A 101 24.92 1.06 18.39
N TRP A 102 25.40 2.07 17.65
CA TRP A 102 24.63 2.69 16.58
C TRP A 102 24.25 1.69 15.47
N GLU A 103 25.10 0.70 15.17
CA GLU A 103 24.81 -0.32 14.15
C GLU A 103 23.64 -1.22 14.53
N LEU A 104 23.36 -1.38 15.83
CA LEU A 104 22.22 -2.15 16.33
C LEU A 104 20.94 -1.31 16.39
N GLN A 105 21.08 0.01 16.49
CA GLN A 105 20.02 1.00 16.71
C GLN A 105 19.93 2.00 15.55
N TRP A 106 20.39 1.62 14.35
CA TRP A 106 20.51 2.55 13.23
C TRP A 106 19.15 3.09 12.79
N ASP A 107 18.08 2.35 13.10
CA ASP A 107 16.70 2.76 12.88
C ASP A 107 16.26 3.97 13.71
N LEU A 108 17.03 4.33 14.73
CA LEU A 108 16.81 5.47 15.62
C LEU A 108 17.72 6.67 15.30
N LEU A 109 18.61 6.55 14.29
CA LEU A 109 19.51 7.63 13.91
C LEU A 109 18.81 8.94 13.51
N PRO A 110 17.61 8.95 12.90
CA PRO A 110 16.92 10.20 12.64
C PRO A 110 16.70 11.05 13.90
N PHE A 111 16.35 10.40 15.02
CA PHE A 111 16.16 11.06 16.32
C PHE A 111 17.49 11.38 17.00
N ALA A 112 18.47 10.47 16.92
CA ALA A 112 19.79 10.68 17.50
C ALA A 112 20.53 11.88 16.87
N CYS A 113 20.39 12.06 15.56
CA CYS A 113 21.07 13.10 14.78
C CYS A 113 20.29 14.41 14.68
N GLU A 114 19.01 14.47 15.06
CA GLU A 114 18.14 15.63 14.84
C GLU A 114 18.73 16.93 15.39
N ASN A 115 19.13 16.95 16.66
CA ASN A 115 19.74 18.15 17.28
C ASN A 115 21.02 18.58 16.57
N THR A 116 21.84 17.62 16.13
CA THR A 116 23.07 17.87 15.38
C THR A 116 22.77 18.46 14.01
N TRP A 117 21.81 17.89 13.28
CA TRP A 117 21.39 18.40 11.97
C TRP A 117 20.74 19.78 12.06
N CYS A 118 19.93 20.07 13.08
CA CYS A 118 19.40 21.41 13.30
C CYS A 118 20.52 22.45 13.49
N GLN A 119 21.59 22.10 14.21
CA GLN A 119 22.77 22.95 14.34
C GLN A 119 23.48 23.12 13.00
N PHE A 120 23.67 22.05 12.21
CA PHE A 120 24.25 22.16 10.87
C PHE A 120 23.44 23.06 9.95
N GLU A 121 22.11 22.96 9.97
CA GLU A 121 21.22 23.81 9.18
C GLU A 121 21.34 25.27 9.55
N TYR A 122 21.35 25.56 10.86
CA TYR A 122 21.58 26.91 11.37
C TYR A 122 22.93 27.46 10.87
N LEU A 123 24.03 26.73 11.04
CA LEU A 123 25.35 27.16 10.59
C LEU A 123 25.44 27.35 9.07
N SER A 124 24.65 26.61 8.30
CA SER A 124 24.66 26.67 6.84
C SER A 124 23.84 27.81 6.25
N THR A 125 22.96 28.44 7.04
CA THR A 125 22.03 29.50 6.60
C THR A 125 22.25 30.83 7.28
N GLN A 126 22.84 30.83 8.48
CA GLN A 126 23.03 32.01 9.29
C GLN A 126 24.04 32.98 8.68
N ASN A 127 23.73 34.27 8.74
CA ASN A 127 24.69 35.32 8.41
C ASN A 127 25.64 35.53 9.59
N PHE A 128 26.93 35.27 9.37
CA PHE A 128 27.99 35.51 10.34
C PHE A 128 28.76 36.79 10.02
N ASP A 129 29.25 37.45 11.07
CA ASP A 129 30.06 38.67 10.94
C ASP A 129 31.44 38.37 10.34
N ASN A 130 32.02 37.21 10.70
CA ASN A 130 33.33 36.77 10.25
C ASN A 130 33.44 35.24 10.33
N VAL A 131 34.44 34.69 9.63
CA VAL A 131 34.70 33.23 9.54
C VAL A 131 35.03 32.63 10.91
N LYS A 132 35.70 33.39 11.79
CA LYS A 132 36.10 32.91 13.12
C LYS A 132 34.88 32.57 13.98
N LYS A 133 33.82 33.36 13.93
CA LYS A 133 32.55 33.08 14.61
C LYS A 133 31.91 31.78 14.12
N LEU A 134 31.93 31.53 12.80
CA LEU A 134 31.46 30.27 12.23
C LEU A 134 32.31 29.08 12.71
N GLU A 135 33.63 29.24 12.80
CA GLU A 135 34.54 28.21 13.32
C GLU A 135 34.32 27.92 14.82
N GLU A 136 34.11 28.97 15.63
CA GLU A 136 33.78 28.85 17.06
C GLU A 136 32.44 28.09 17.26
N GLU A 137 31.41 28.43 16.48
CA GLU A 137 30.12 27.75 16.53
C GLU A 137 30.19 26.30 16.01
N LEU A 138 31.00 26.04 14.97
CA LEU A 138 31.28 24.69 14.46
C LEU A 138 31.94 23.80 15.53
N ALA A 139 32.82 24.36 16.36
CA ALA A 139 33.47 23.65 17.45
C ALA A 139 32.51 23.33 18.62
N ASN A 140 31.42 24.09 18.77
CA ASN A 140 30.45 23.96 19.86
C ASN A 140 29.27 23.04 19.52
N ILE A 141 29.28 22.40 18.34
CA ILE A 141 28.19 21.52 17.93
C ILE A 141 28.07 20.34 18.88
N ARG A 142 26.84 20.12 19.36
CA ARG A 142 26.51 18.92 20.13
C ARG A 142 26.44 17.70 19.21
N PRO A 143 27.15 16.60 19.51
CA PRO A 143 27.14 15.39 18.70
C PRO A 143 25.80 14.63 18.82
N PRO A 144 25.55 13.64 17.93
CA PRO A 144 24.39 12.78 18.03
C PRO A 144 24.24 12.10 19.40
N SER A 145 23.00 11.98 19.87
CA SER A 145 22.69 11.42 21.20
C SER A 145 22.57 9.90 21.16
N GLY A 146 23.33 9.20 22.02
CA GLY A 146 23.22 7.75 22.23
C GLY A 146 22.11 7.31 23.20
N GLN A 147 21.13 8.16 23.49
CA GLN A 147 20.00 7.85 24.38
C GLN A 147 18.95 6.95 23.69
N TRP A 148 19.36 5.73 23.32
CA TRP A 148 18.55 4.82 22.49
C TRP A 148 17.16 4.50 23.08
N SER A 149 17.03 4.40 24.40
CA SER A 149 15.73 4.19 25.06
C SER A 149 14.77 5.34 24.78
N GLU A 150 15.23 6.58 24.94
CA GLU A 150 14.43 7.79 24.72
C GLU A 150 14.01 7.93 23.26
N HIS A 151 14.93 7.66 22.33
CA HIS A 151 14.63 7.66 20.89
C HIS A 151 13.61 6.58 20.51
N SER A 152 13.72 5.39 21.11
CA SER A 152 12.76 4.29 20.91
C SER A 152 11.38 4.66 21.45
N ASP A 153 11.31 5.26 22.63
CA ASP A 153 10.06 5.72 23.24
C ASP A 153 9.43 6.85 22.43
N ARG A 154 10.23 7.79 21.91
CA ARG A 154 9.75 8.83 21.00
C ARG A 154 9.16 8.24 19.72
N ARG A 155 9.80 7.25 19.10
CA ARG A 155 9.22 6.55 17.94
C ARG A 155 7.89 5.86 18.29
N LYS A 156 7.78 5.25 19.48
CA LYS A 156 6.54 4.59 19.95
C LYS A 156 5.42 5.58 20.27
N SER A 157 5.75 6.82 20.65
CA SER A 157 4.77 7.84 21.07
C SER A 157 3.73 8.19 20.00
N LEU A 158 3.96 7.79 18.76
CA LEU A 158 3.06 7.95 17.63
C LEU A 158 1.78 7.16 17.69
N ASN A 159 1.84 6.01 18.34
CA ASN A 159 0.73 5.09 18.33
C ASN A 159 0.23 4.88 19.74
N GLN A 160 -0.26 5.97 20.35
CA GLN A 160 -1.15 5.84 21.51
C GLN A 160 -2.46 5.12 21.14
N ILE A 161 -2.76 4.94 19.84
CA ILE A 161 -4.05 4.47 19.33
C ILE A 161 -4.01 2.99 18.90
N GLY A 162 -2.85 2.40 18.59
CA GLY A 162 -2.74 1.05 18.01
C GLY A 162 -1.78 0.11 18.74
N SER A 163 -1.90 -1.18 18.44
CA SER A 163 -1.33 -2.38 19.06
C SER A 163 0.19 -2.37 19.23
N PRO A 164 0.75 -3.04 20.26
CA PRO A 164 2.18 -3.31 20.32
C PRO A 164 2.65 -4.15 19.13
N LEU A 165 1.72 -4.85 18.46
CA LEU A 165 1.96 -5.65 17.26
C LEU A 165 2.08 -4.82 15.99
N ASP A 166 1.47 -3.62 15.95
CA ASP A 166 1.62 -2.65 14.86
C ASP A 166 1.83 -1.23 15.44
N PRO A 167 3.06 -0.90 15.84
CA PRO A 167 3.38 0.41 16.41
C PRO A 167 3.27 1.57 15.41
N PHE A 168 2.91 1.31 14.15
CA PHE A 168 2.78 2.32 13.09
C PHE A 168 1.40 2.32 12.44
N ALA A 169 0.41 1.73 13.13
CA ALA A 169 -0.94 1.56 12.61
C ALA A 169 -1.55 2.88 12.10
N SER A 170 -1.16 4.03 12.65
CA SER A 170 -1.64 5.33 12.18
C SER A 170 -0.95 5.87 10.92
N PHE A 171 0.31 5.51 10.62
CA PHE A 171 1.15 6.20 9.62
C PHE A 171 1.41 5.43 8.33
N LEU A 172 1.52 4.10 8.42
CA LEU A 172 1.98 3.26 7.31
C LEU A 172 1.01 2.09 7.16
N ASP A 173 0.71 1.69 5.92
CA ASP A 173 0.31 0.31 5.67
C ASP A 173 1.58 -0.56 5.71
N LEU A 174 2.03 -0.88 6.93
CA LEU A 174 3.30 -1.56 7.16
C LEU A 174 3.38 -2.88 6.38
N LYS A 175 2.25 -3.58 6.25
CA LYS A 175 2.18 -4.85 5.52
C LYS A 175 2.45 -4.67 4.02
N LYS A 176 1.81 -3.70 3.37
CA LYS A 176 2.05 -3.41 1.95
C LYS A 176 3.46 -2.88 1.70
N LEU A 177 3.90 -1.95 2.53
CA LEU A 177 5.23 -1.35 2.42
C LEU A 177 6.34 -2.36 2.70
N THR A 178 6.18 -3.25 3.68
CA THR A 178 7.12 -4.36 3.93
C THR A 178 7.23 -5.24 2.68
N LYS A 179 6.11 -5.53 2.01
CA LYS A 179 6.15 -6.30 0.77
C LYS A 179 6.90 -5.56 -0.34
N GLN A 180 6.61 -4.28 -0.57
CA GLN A 180 7.31 -3.47 -1.58
C GLN A 180 8.82 -3.39 -1.31
N VAL A 181 9.21 -3.15 -0.05
CA VAL A 181 10.63 -3.12 0.34
C VAL A 181 11.27 -4.51 0.21
N ALA A 182 10.55 -5.58 0.54
CA ALA A 182 11.04 -6.96 0.42
C ALA A 182 11.29 -7.34 -1.05
N ASP A 183 10.38 -6.96 -1.94
CA ASP A 183 10.50 -7.17 -3.40
C ASP A 183 11.73 -6.44 -3.97
N LEU A 184 12.18 -5.36 -3.32
CA LEU A 184 13.38 -4.59 -3.70
C LEU A 184 14.63 -4.95 -2.87
N SER A 185 14.56 -5.91 -1.95
CA SER A 185 15.60 -6.14 -0.93
C SER A 185 16.99 -6.52 -1.48
N GLU A 186 17.08 -6.99 -2.73
CA GLU A 186 18.35 -7.29 -3.40
C GLU A 186 19.02 -6.07 -4.06
N GLN A 187 18.33 -4.93 -4.15
CA GLN A 187 18.89 -3.71 -4.71
C GLN A 187 20.01 -3.13 -3.83
N ARG A 188 20.94 -2.41 -4.48
CA ARG A 188 22.06 -1.75 -3.78
C ARG A 188 21.76 -0.31 -3.38
N GLU A 189 20.62 0.21 -3.82
CA GLU A 189 20.15 1.56 -3.59
C GLU A 189 18.62 1.57 -3.52
N TYR A 190 18.07 2.40 -2.64
CA TYR A 190 16.64 2.52 -2.42
C TYR A 190 16.25 3.99 -2.44
N PHE A 191 15.18 4.31 -3.15
CA PHE A 191 14.66 5.67 -3.28
C PHE A 191 13.24 5.72 -2.73
N VAL A 192 12.97 6.66 -1.84
CA VAL A 192 11.66 6.85 -1.21
C VAL A 192 11.26 8.31 -1.35
N SER A 193 10.09 8.59 -1.91
CA SER A 193 9.52 9.96 -1.88
C SER A 193 8.92 10.24 -0.50
N LEU A 194 9.10 11.43 0.04
CA LEU A 194 8.55 11.86 1.34
C LEU A 194 7.45 12.93 1.20
N ASP A 195 6.98 13.15 -0.03
CA ASP A 195 6.10 14.27 -0.41
C ASP A 195 4.62 14.01 -0.19
N ARG A 196 4.22 12.75 0.02
CA ARG A 196 2.84 12.41 0.37
C ARG A 196 2.69 12.13 1.86
N GLY A 197 1.59 12.64 2.40
CA GLY A 197 1.12 12.36 3.76
C GLY A 197 1.06 13.62 4.65
N PRO A 198 -0.01 13.81 5.45
CA PRO A 198 -0.15 14.86 6.47
C PRO A 198 0.70 14.51 7.71
N CYS A 199 1.99 14.22 7.49
CA CYS A 199 2.94 14.04 8.57
C CYS A 199 3.73 15.34 8.75
N HIS A 200 3.31 16.11 9.76
CA HIS A 200 3.98 17.35 10.14
C HIS A 200 5.38 17.10 10.73
N ASP A 201 5.57 15.99 11.44
CA ASP A 201 6.88 15.60 11.99
C ASP A 201 7.68 14.77 10.97
N LYS A 202 8.44 15.46 10.13
CA LYS A 202 9.27 14.80 9.12
C LYS A 202 10.37 13.92 9.73
N ILE A 203 10.97 14.30 10.86
CA ILE A 203 12.00 13.47 11.52
C ILE A 203 11.41 12.13 11.94
N LEU A 204 10.18 12.18 12.40
CA LEU A 204 9.47 10.99 12.76
C LEU A 204 9.10 10.13 11.55
N GLN A 205 8.58 10.72 10.45
CA GLN A 205 8.37 9.98 9.19
C GLN A 205 9.65 9.26 8.74
N LEU A 206 10.81 9.90 8.91
CA LEU A 206 12.12 9.30 8.63
C LEU A 206 12.41 8.13 9.58
N GLY A 207 12.18 8.28 10.89
CA GLY A 207 12.34 7.20 11.86
C GLY A 207 11.49 5.97 11.56
N LEU A 208 10.30 6.16 10.98
CA LEU A 208 9.43 5.08 10.52
C LEU A 208 10.01 4.32 9.33
N TRP A 209 10.46 5.04 8.30
CA TRP A 209 11.12 4.43 7.14
C TRP A 209 12.39 3.69 7.52
N HIS A 210 13.18 4.23 8.44
CA HIS A 210 14.36 3.55 8.93
C HIS A 210 14.00 2.26 9.70
N HIS A 211 12.93 2.28 10.50
CA HIS A 211 12.44 1.06 11.14
C HIS A 211 11.97 0.01 10.14
N LEU A 212 11.18 0.42 9.13
CA LEU A 212 10.73 -0.47 8.06
C LEU A 212 11.92 -1.12 7.36
N PHE A 213 12.91 -0.33 6.96
CA PHE A 213 14.13 -0.85 6.36
C PHE A 213 14.89 -1.78 7.30
N ARG A 214 14.92 -1.52 8.61
CA ARG A 214 15.54 -2.45 9.57
C ARG A 214 14.85 -3.79 9.67
N VAL A 215 13.52 -3.83 9.62
CA VAL A 215 12.77 -5.10 9.71
C VAL A 215 12.75 -5.86 8.39
N THR A 216 13.01 -5.20 7.25
CA THR A 216 12.95 -5.82 5.92
C THR A 216 14.32 -6.10 5.31
N LEU A 217 15.31 -5.22 5.49
CA LEU A 217 16.65 -5.37 4.91
C LEU A 217 17.55 -6.26 5.77
N LYS A 218 18.42 -7.04 5.11
CA LYS A 218 19.36 -7.95 5.79
C LYS A 218 20.53 -7.22 6.46
N ASN A 219 20.96 -6.10 5.89
CA ASN A 219 22.19 -5.40 6.29
C ASN A 219 21.91 -3.92 6.52
N VAL A 220 22.73 -3.30 7.38
CA VAL A 220 22.72 -1.84 7.59
C VAL A 220 23.19 -1.14 6.31
N PRO A 221 22.48 -0.12 5.81
CA PRO A 221 22.95 0.71 4.71
C PRO A 221 24.31 1.35 5.01
N GLN A 222 25.14 1.54 3.98
CA GLN A 222 26.41 2.25 4.12
C GLN A 222 26.21 3.74 4.31
N THR A 223 25.29 4.34 3.55
CA THR A 223 24.99 5.77 3.63
C THR A 223 23.51 6.00 3.36
N VAL A 224 22.88 6.91 4.11
CA VAL A 224 21.49 7.35 3.88
C VAL A 224 21.45 8.86 3.79
N PHE A 225 20.83 9.37 2.73
CA PHE A 225 20.53 10.79 2.49
C PHE A 225 19.05 11.08 2.71
N LEU A 226 18.77 12.27 3.26
CA LEU A 226 17.46 12.72 3.71
C LEU A 226 17.31 14.19 3.33
N GLY A 227 16.46 14.50 2.36
CA GLY A 227 16.36 15.86 1.82
C GLY A 227 15.88 15.90 0.39
N GLY A 228 16.16 17.00 -0.31
CA GLY A 228 15.66 17.19 -1.66
C GLY A 228 15.62 18.67 -2.03
N THR A 229 14.60 19.08 -2.78
CA THR A 229 14.35 20.46 -3.20
C THR A 229 13.36 21.16 -2.27
N LEU A 230 12.95 22.38 -2.63
CA LEU A 230 11.88 23.08 -1.93
C LEU A 230 10.51 22.39 -2.08
N ASP A 231 10.31 21.72 -3.21
CA ASP A 231 9.01 21.12 -3.57
C ASP A 231 8.95 19.63 -3.27
N ASN A 232 10.09 18.94 -3.28
CA ASN A 232 10.16 17.48 -3.16
C ASN A 232 11.24 17.04 -2.18
N ALA A 233 10.91 16.13 -1.26
CA ALA A 233 11.76 15.52 -0.27
C ALA A 233 11.83 14.01 -0.47
N PHE A 234 13.00 13.44 -0.23
CA PHE A 234 13.31 12.05 -0.46
C PHE A 234 14.18 11.47 0.66
N LEU A 235 14.07 10.15 0.83
CA LEU A 235 15.05 9.33 1.52
C LEU A 235 15.74 8.46 0.47
N VAL A 236 17.08 8.47 0.48
CA VAL A 236 17.91 7.66 -0.42
C VAL A 236 18.90 6.85 0.40
N ALA A 237 18.84 5.52 0.31
CA ALA A 237 19.73 4.63 1.05
C ALA A 237 20.64 3.85 0.09
N TYR A 238 21.94 3.85 0.35
CA TYR A 238 22.94 3.11 -0.43
C TYR A 238 23.56 2.00 0.44
N SER A 239 23.50 0.76 -0.03
CA SER A 239 24.15 -0.41 0.61
C SER A 239 25.59 -0.62 0.13
N ARG A 240 26.08 0.28 -0.72
CA ARG A 240 27.43 0.27 -1.33
C ARG A 240 28.16 1.58 -1.04
N THR A 241 29.46 1.61 -1.35
CA THR A 241 30.22 2.86 -1.35
C THR A 241 29.67 3.85 -2.38
N LEU A 242 29.71 5.13 -2.00
CA LEU A 242 29.27 6.24 -2.85
C LEU A 242 30.21 6.47 -4.02
N LYS A 243 29.64 6.83 -5.17
CA LYS A 243 30.30 7.20 -6.42
C LYS A 243 29.96 8.65 -6.78
N ALA A 244 30.78 9.28 -7.61
CA ALA A 244 30.50 10.64 -8.10
C ALA A 244 29.15 10.75 -8.83
N ALA A 245 28.69 9.69 -9.50
CA ALA A 245 27.38 9.65 -10.14
C ALA A 245 26.22 9.79 -9.15
N ASP A 246 26.37 9.27 -7.93
CA ASP A 246 25.35 9.35 -6.88
C ASP A 246 25.14 10.80 -6.43
N ALA A 247 26.25 11.54 -6.26
CA ALA A 247 26.19 12.97 -5.96
C ALA A 247 25.58 13.79 -7.12
N VAL A 248 25.77 13.40 -8.38
CA VAL A 248 25.07 14.03 -9.53
C VAL A 248 23.57 13.75 -9.44
N GLN A 249 23.17 12.52 -9.09
CA GLN A 249 21.76 12.13 -8.96
C GLN A 249 21.06 12.90 -7.83
N LEU A 250 21.71 13.06 -6.68
CA LEU A 250 21.19 13.85 -5.54
C LEU A 250 20.97 15.33 -5.87
N TRP A 251 21.61 15.89 -6.90
CA TRP A 251 21.38 17.27 -7.36
C TRP A 251 20.50 17.36 -8.61
N SER A 252 20.10 16.22 -9.16
CA SER A 252 19.19 16.12 -10.32
C SER A 252 17.74 15.84 -9.90
N VAL A 253 17.41 16.08 -8.62
CA VAL A 253 16.10 15.83 -7.99
C VAL A 253 14.89 16.39 -8.76
N PRO A 254 14.94 17.59 -9.38
CA PRO A 254 13.79 18.11 -10.11
C PRO A 254 13.28 17.21 -11.24
N SER A 255 14.08 16.23 -11.70
CA SER A 255 13.68 15.24 -12.69
C SER A 255 13.33 13.88 -12.08
N ALA A 256 12.79 13.80 -10.86
CA ALA A 256 12.52 12.54 -10.13
C ALA A 256 11.82 11.42 -10.95
N ALA A 257 11.18 11.74 -12.08
CA ALA A 257 10.79 10.77 -13.11
C ALA A 257 11.95 9.87 -13.64
N SER A 258 13.21 10.25 -13.44
CA SER A 258 14.40 9.48 -13.81
C SER A 258 14.84 8.48 -12.73
N TRP A 259 14.26 8.55 -11.53
CA TRP A 259 14.59 7.63 -10.45
C TRP A 259 13.71 6.39 -10.61
N GLN A 260 14.30 5.35 -11.21
CA GLN A 260 13.64 4.05 -11.35
C GLN A 260 13.36 3.47 -9.96
N ASP A 261 12.25 2.74 -9.83
CA ASP A 261 11.87 2.02 -8.60
C ASP A 261 11.74 2.89 -7.33
N ILE A 262 11.33 4.16 -7.46
CA ILE A 262 10.94 4.96 -6.29
C ILE A 262 9.80 4.23 -5.56
N ILE A 263 10.03 3.93 -4.30
CA ILE A 263 8.99 3.53 -3.36
C ILE A 263 8.17 4.78 -3.06
N GLY A 264 6.98 4.85 -3.62
CA GLY A 264 6.07 5.93 -3.37
C GLY A 264 5.48 5.86 -1.97
N THR A 265 5.05 7.01 -1.47
CA THR A 265 4.40 7.17 -0.17
C THR A 265 2.88 7.10 -0.25
N GLU A 266 2.32 6.53 -1.33
CA GLU A 266 0.88 6.34 -1.50
C GLU A 266 0.23 5.50 -0.38
N TYR A 267 1.04 4.71 0.34
CA TYR A 267 0.62 3.94 1.51
C TYR A 267 1.09 4.53 2.85
N SER A 268 1.72 5.71 2.84
CA SER A 268 2.11 6.43 4.05
C SER A 268 1.23 7.65 4.27
N MET A 269 0.32 7.55 5.23
CA MET A 269 -0.54 8.65 5.64
C MET A 269 -0.78 8.52 7.14
N ASP A 270 -0.59 9.61 7.88
CA ASP A 270 -1.04 9.66 9.28
C ASP A 270 -2.55 9.83 9.33
N ILE A 271 -3.27 8.74 9.55
CA ILE A 271 -4.72 8.75 9.69
C ILE A 271 -5.15 9.48 10.95
N SER A 272 -4.29 9.55 11.98
CA SER A 272 -4.61 10.20 13.26
C SER A 272 -4.69 11.72 13.17
N THR A 273 -4.12 12.32 12.12
CA THR A 273 -4.17 13.77 11.89
C THR A 273 -5.36 14.20 11.04
N LEU A 274 -5.98 13.30 10.28
CA LEU A 274 -7.07 13.63 9.35
C LEU A 274 -8.27 14.29 10.04
N GLY A 275 -8.57 13.91 11.29
CA GLY A 275 -9.64 14.53 12.09
C GLY A 275 -9.24 15.84 12.76
N LYS A 276 -7.94 16.17 12.82
CA LYS A 276 -7.40 17.34 13.54
C LYS A 276 -6.94 18.45 12.62
N GLU A 277 -6.42 18.14 11.44
CA GLU A 277 -5.79 19.14 10.59
C GLU A 277 -6.79 19.74 9.61
N PRO A 278 -6.83 21.08 9.45
CA PRO A 278 -7.68 21.71 8.46
C PRO A 278 -7.22 21.36 7.03
N ILE A 279 -8.14 21.36 6.06
CA ILE A 279 -7.80 21.19 4.63
C ILE A 279 -6.93 22.36 4.15
N SER A 280 -7.28 23.58 4.55
CA SER A 280 -6.52 24.80 4.27
C SER A 280 -6.81 25.86 5.32
N VAL A 281 -5.98 26.89 5.39
CA VAL A 281 -6.17 28.04 6.31
C VAL A 281 -7.49 28.77 6.01
N ASP A 282 -7.80 28.99 4.73
CA ASP A 282 -8.97 29.75 4.30
C ASP A 282 -10.27 28.93 4.31
N ARG A 283 -10.17 27.62 4.10
CA ARG A 283 -11.31 26.68 4.10
C ARG A 283 -10.97 25.46 4.95
N PRO A 284 -11.12 25.53 6.29
CA PRO A 284 -10.73 24.45 7.20
C PRO A 284 -11.41 23.11 6.91
N CYS A 285 -12.67 23.13 6.49
CA CYS A 285 -13.44 21.92 6.13
C CYS A 285 -13.44 21.59 4.63
N GLY A 286 -12.77 22.39 3.79
CA GLY A 286 -12.78 22.20 2.34
C GLY A 286 -14.16 22.44 1.71
N SER A 287 -14.53 21.64 0.71
CA SER A 287 -15.76 21.78 -0.07
C SER A 287 -16.68 20.54 0.02
N ASP A 288 -17.96 20.70 -0.32
CA ASP A 288 -18.88 19.58 -0.45
C ASP A 288 -18.43 18.65 -1.59
N VAL A 289 -18.26 17.35 -1.30
CA VAL A 289 -17.74 16.35 -2.24
C VAL A 289 -18.82 15.50 -2.89
N ARG A 290 -20.11 15.78 -2.69
CA ARG A 290 -21.21 14.93 -3.21
C ARG A 290 -21.18 14.71 -4.73
N TYR A 291 -20.61 15.65 -5.49
CA TYR A 291 -20.44 15.56 -6.95
C TYR A 291 -18.99 15.30 -7.39
N ASP A 292 -18.08 15.10 -6.44
CA ASP A 292 -16.67 14.83 -6.73
C ASP A 292 -16.50 13.38 -7.24
N SER A 293 -15.65 13.21 -8.27
CA SER A 293 -15.42 11.91 -8.88
C SER A 293 -14.78 10.89 -7.94
N GLU A 294 -13.96 11.30 -6.97
CA GLU A 294 -13.38 10.39 -5.97
C GLU A 294 -14.43 9.96 -4.95
N PHE A 295 -15.33 10.86 -4.56
CA PHE A 295 -16.47 10.49 -3.71
C PHE A 295 -17.40 9.51 -4.43
N GLN A 296 -17.64 9.67 -5.73
CA GLN A 296 -18.41 8.69 -6.51
C GLN A 296 -17.73 7.31 -6.56
N LYS A 297 -16.40 7.26 -6.74
CA LYS A 297 -15.65 5.99 -6.68
C LYS A 297 -15.76 5.32 -5.31
N LEU A 298 -15.66 6.11 -4.24
CA LEU A 298 -15.87 5.64 -2.86
C LEU A 298 -17.28 5.09 -2.67
N GLN A 299 -18.30 5.84 -3.08
CA GLN A 299 -19.70 5.45 -2.95
C GLN A 299 -20.00 4.15 -3.72
N ASN A 300 -19.52 4.03 -4.96
CA ASN A 300 -19.69 2.82 -5.77
C ASN A 300 -19.10 1.57 -5.09
N GLU A 301 -18.02 1.71 -4.32
CA GLU A 301 -17.42 0.60 -3.59
C GLU A 301 -18.27 0.22 -2.36
N ILE A 302 -18.80 1.21 -1.64
CA ILE A 302 -19.71 1.01 -0.50
C ILE A 302 -21.04 0.41 -0.94
N ASP A 303 -21.58 0.83 -2.07
CA ASP A 303 -22.89 0.38 -2.58
C ASP A 303 -22.91 -1.12 -2.88
N LYS A 304 -21.75 -1.74 -3.10
CA LYS A 304 -21.62 -3.20 -3.22
C LYS A 304 -22.07 -3.96 -1.97
N LEU A 305 -22.07 -3.34 -0.78
CA LEU A 305 -22.64 -3.93 0.44
C LEU A 305 -24.13 -4.22 0.31
N SER A 306 -24.83 -3.47 -0.55
CA SER A 306 -26.27 -3.62 -0.78
C SER A 306 -26.58 -4.60 -1.92
N LEU A 307 -25.57 -5.10 -2.63
CA LEU A 307 -25.70 -6.05 -3.73
C LEU A 307 -25.57 -7.49 -3.19
N PRO A 308 -26.62 -8.32 -3.22
CA PRO A 308 -26.59 -9.72 -2.81
C PRO A 308 -25.62 -10.60 -3.63
N SER A 309 -25.39 -10.27 -4.91
CA SER A 309 -24.43 -10.95 -5.78
C SER A 309 -22.97 -10.55 -5.52
N ALA A 310 -22.75 -9.50 -4.72
CA ALA A 310 -21.45 -8.94 -4.42
C ALA A 310 -21.21 -8.83 -2.90
N ALA A 311 -22.05 -9.45 -2.07
CA ALA A 311 -21.96 -9.43 -0.62
C ALA A 311 -20.64 -10.08 -0.18
N GLY A 312 -19.67 -9.25 0.24
CA GLY A 312 -18.30 -9.66 0.58
C GLY A 312 -17.22 -9.29 -0.44
N SER A 313 -17.60 -8.73 -1.60
CA SER A 313 -16.67 -8.26 -2.66
C SER A 313 -16.13 -6.84 -2.45
N VAL A 314 -16.55 -6.17 -1.36
CA VAL A 314 -16.10 -4.81 -1.04
C VAL A 314 -14.60 -4.80 -0.82
N ASN A 315 -13.92 -4.01 -1.62
CA ASN A 315 -12.51 -3.74 -1.43
C ASN A 315 -12.33 -2.66 -0.37
N TRP A 316 -12.25 -3.08 0.89
CA TRP A 316 -12.05 -2.18 2.03
C TRP A 316 -10.74 -1.38 1.94
N GLU A 317 -9.70 -1.88 1.27
CA GLU A 317 -8.47 -1.13 1.07
C GLU A 317 -8.68 0.08 0.14
N LYS A 318 -9.50 -0.06 -0.91
CA LYS A 318 -9.91 1.07 -1.76
C LYS A 318 -10.74 2.08 -0.97
N VAL A 319 -11.64 1.61 -0.10
CA VAL A 319 -12.43 2.48 0.77
C VAL A 319 -11.52 3.29 1.70
N VAL A 320 -10.50 2.66 2.32
CA VAL A 320 -9.49 3.35 3.13
C VAL A 320 -8.81 4.44 2.31
N HIS A 321 -8.27 4.09 1.13
CA HIS A 321 -7.52 5.02 0.28
C HIS A 321 -8.35 6.23 -0.19
N PHE A 322 -9.53 6.00 -0.79
CA PHE A 322 -10.36 7.10 -1.26
C PHE A 322 -10.86 7.98 -0.12
N SER A 323 -11.24 7.38 1.02
CA SER A 323 -11.73 8.16 2.15
C SER A 323 -10.61 8.99 2.78
N SER A 324 -9.41 8.43 2.88
CA SER A 324 -8.26 9.14 3.45
C SER A 324 -7.82 10.31 2.57
N ASP A 325 -7.79 10.14 1.25
CA ASP A 325 -7.43 11.19 0.31
C ASP A 325 -8.45 12.35 0.31
N ILE A 326 -9.75 12.01 0.35
CA ILE A 326 -10.81 13.02 0.47
C ILE A 326 -10.66 13.82 1.77
N LEU A 327 -10.46 13.14 2.90
CA LEU A 327 -10.31 13.78 4.21
C LEU A 327 -9.01 14.58 4.34
N ALA A 328 -7.96 14.19 3.64
CA ALA A 328 -6.68 14.90 3.64
C ALA A 328 -6.73 16.17 2.79
N HIS A 329 -7.37 16.12 1.62
CA HIS A 329 -7.17 17.14 0.58
C HIS A 329 -8.42 17.87 0.11
N LYS A 330 -9.62 17.34 0.35
CA LYS A 330 -10.85 17.86 -0.27
C LYS A 330 -11.90 18.34 0.71
N SER A 331 -12.25 17.51 1.70
CA SER A 331 -13.41 17.75 2.54
C SER A 331 -13.33 17.07 3.88
N LYS A 332 -13.70 17.81 4.94
CA LYS A 332 -14.04 17.23 6.24
C LYS A 332 -15.51 16.81 6.20
N ASP A 333 -15.76 15.60 5.70
CA ASP A 333 -17.08 15.01 5.58
C ASP A 333 -17.25 13.84 6.58
N LEU A 334 -18.31 13.91 7.39
CA LEU A 334 -18.64 12.93 8.43
C LEU A 334 -18.93 11.54 7.85
N LEU A 335 -19.65 11.47 6.73
CA LEU A 335 -19.97 10.19 6.09
C LEU A 335 -18.70 9.53 5.56
N VAL A 336 -17.80 10.31 4.96
CA VAL A 336 -16.49 9.81 4.50
C VAL A 336 -15.64 9.32 5.66
N ALA A 337 -15.62 10.04 6.79
CA ALA A 337 -14.91 9.61 7.99
C ALA A 337 -15.49 8.34 8.61
N ILE A 338 -16.81 8.17 8.53
CA ILE A 338 -17.51 6.95 8.96
C ILE A 338 -17.17 5.76 8.05
N TYR A 339 -17.13 5.96 6.73
CA TYR A 339 -16.66 4.94 5.79
C TYR A 339 -15.21 4.54 6.06
N LEU A 340 -14.33 5.51 6.32
CA LEU A 340 -12.96 5.25 6.72
C LEU A 340 -12.90 4.45 8.03
N SER A 341 -13.65 4.85 9.05
CA SER A 341 -13.69 4.15 10.35
C SER A 341 -14.07 2.68 10.20
N VAL A 342 -15.13 2.36 9.43
CA VAL A 342 -15.55 0.97 9.21
C VAL A 342 -14.51 0.21 8.39
N ALA A 343 -13.97 0.81 7.33
CA ALA A 343 -12.97 0.18 6.48
C ALA A 343 -11.66 -0.12 7.23
N LEU A 344 -11.26 0.76 8.14
CA LEU A 344 -10.14 0.54 9.04
C LEU A 344 -10.38 -0.67 9.95
N THR A 345 -11.56 -0.82 10.54
CA THR A 345 -11.90 -2.01 11.33
C THR A 345 -11.78 -3.30 10.51
N TYR A 346 -12.24 -3.30 9.25
CA TYR A 346 -12.11 -4.47 8.37
C TYR A 346 -10.65 -4.79 8.01
N THR A 347 -9.84 -3.78 7.71
CA THR A 347 -8.47 -3.92 7.20
C THR A 347 -7.43 -4.09 8.31
N ARG A 348 -7.53 -3.31 9.40
CA ARG A 348 -6.59 -3.21 10.52
C ARG A 348 -7.12 -3.76 11.85
N LYS A 349 -8.32 -4.35 11.88
CA LYS A 349 -8.90 -5.00 13.07
C LYS A 349 -9.05 -4.05 14.26
N HIS A 350 -8.54 -4.43 15.44
CA HIS A 350 -8.66 -3.67 16.69
C HIS A 350 -7.99 -2.29 16.59
N ASP A 351 -6.85 -2.21 15.90
CA ASP A 351 -6.14 -0.95 15.65
C ASP A 351 -7.00 -0.04 14.78
N GLY A 352 -7.59 -0.62 13.74
CA GLY A 352 -8.51 0.10 12.87
C GLY A 352 -9.75 0.64 13.57
N LEU A 353 -10.30 -0.10 14.52
CA LEU A 353 -11.41 0.36 15.36
C LEU A 353 -10.99 1.58 16.19
N SER A 354 -9.88 1.47 16.92
CA SER A 354 -9.35 2.55 17.77
C SER A 354 -9.04 3.81 16.95
N MET A 355 -8.41 3.64 15.79
CA MET A 355 -8.13 4.72 14.84
C MET A 355 -9.40 5.36 14.29
N GLY A 356 -10.39 4.55 13.90
CA GLY A 356 -11.65 5.03 13.36
C GLY A 356 -12.45 5.84 14.39
N VAL A 357 -12.55 5.34 15.63
CA VAL A 357 -13.24 6.07 16.71
C VAL A 357 -12.52 7.37 17.03
N LYS A 358 -11.19 7.34 17.13
CA LYS A 358 -10.38 8.55 17.38
C LYS A 358 -10.53 9.57 16.26
N LEU A 359 -10.50 9.14 15.00
CA LEU A 359 -10.77 10.00 13.84
C LEU A 359 -12.12 10.71 13.97
N LEU A 360 -13.19 9.97 14.28
CA LEU A 360 -14.53 10.54 14.43
C LEU A 360 -14.59 11.53 15.59
N MET A 361 -13.99 11.18 16.73
CA MET A 361 -13.92 12.05 17.90
C MET A 361 -13.21 13.37 17.58
N ASP A 362 -12.03 13.32 16.97
CA ASP A 362 -11.25 14.51 16.63
C ASP A 362 -11.96 15.37 15.57
N LEU A 363 -12.52 14.72 14.54
CA LEU A 363 -13.24 15.40 13.45
C LEU A 363 -14.47 16.13 13.98
N MET A 364 -15.29 15.47 14.78
CA MET A 364 -16.48 16.08 15.37
C MET A 364 -16.07 17.17 16.37
N GLY A 365 -15.15 16.88 17.29
CA GLY A 365 -14.72 17.84 18.29
C GLY A 365 -14.18 19.15 17.71
N LYS A 366 -13.48 19.09 16.57
CA LYS A 366 -12.85 20.27 15.95
C LYS A 366 -13.68 20.94 14.86
N PHE A 367 -14.38 20.17 14.04
CA PHE A 367 -14.98 20.67 12.79
C PHE A 367 -16.52 20.64 12.78
N TRP A 368 -17.19 20.28 13.88
CA TRP A 368 -18.64 20.06 13.92
C TRP A 368 -19.47 21.15 13.21
N GLU A 369 -19.17 22.41 13.46
CA GLU A 369 -19.96 23.52 12.93
C GLU A 369 -19.85 23.67 11.41
N GLN A 370 -18.72 23.29 10.81
CA GLN A 370 -18.42 23.56 9.40
C GLN A 370 -18.27 22.29 8.55
N LEU A 371 -18.26 21.11 9.16
CA LEU A 371 -18.10 19.83 8.46
C LEU A 371 -19.34 19.46 7.63
N TYR A 372 -19.12 18.61 6.64
CA TYR A 372 -20.18 18.11 5.74
C TYR A 372 -20.79 16.80 6.26
N PRO A 373 -22.10 16.54 6.08
CA PRO A 373 -23.13 17.48 5.64
C PRO A 373 -23.24 18.71 6.56
N PRO A 374 -23.59 19.89 6.03
CA PRO A 374 -23.66 21.12 6.82
C PRO A 374 -24.79 21.02 7.86
N ARG A 375 -24.73 21.86 8.90
CA ARG A 375 -25.60 21.78 10.08
C ARG A 375 -27.08 21.89 9.73
N GLU A 376 -27.46 22.62 8.68
CA GLU A 376 -28.85 22.71 8.20
C GLU A 376 -29.39 21.35 7.71
N ARG A 377 -28.49 20.41 7.38
CA ARG A 377 -28.80 19.04 6.97
C ARG A 377 -28.56 18.03 8.11
N MET A 378 -29.00 18.34 9.34
CA MET A 378 -28.86 17.46 10.53
C MET A 378 -29.30 16.02 10.29
N ARG A 379 -30.41 15.80 9.56
CA ARG A 379 -30.88 14.45 9.21
C ARG A 379 -29.83 13.63 8.46
N GLY A 380 -28.97 14.27 7.65
CA GLY A 380 -27.86 13.61 6.98
C GLY A 380 -26.78 13.14 7.94
N ARG A 381 -26.49 13.92 8.99
CA ARG A 381 -25.53 13.54 10.04
C ARG A 381 -26.06 12.39 10.90
N ILE A 382 -27.35 12.42 11.26
CA ILE A 382 -28.03 11.35 11.99
C ILE A 382 -27.93 10.04 11.21
N ARG A 383 -28.34 10.04 9.93
CA ARG A 383 -28.26 8.85 9.06
C ARG A 383 -26.85 8.30 8.92
N ALA A 384 -25.84 9.17 8.88
CA ALA A 384 -24.46 8.75 8.82
C ALA A 384 -24.06 7.99 10.10
N MET A 385 -24.41 8.52 11.28
CA MET A 385 -24.16 7.85 12.56
C MET A 385 -24.95 6.55 12.74
N GLU A 386 -26.20 6.49 12.28
CA GLU A 386 -27.01 5.25 12.27
C GLU A 386 -26.33 4.18 11.42
N TRP A 387 -25.89 4.55 10.22
CA TRP A 387 -25.15 3.66 9.32
C TRP A 387 -23.84 3.20 9.96
N TRP A 388 -23.12 4.09 10.64
CA TRP A 388 -21.88 3.74 11.35
C TRP A 388 -22.14 2.69 12.43
N ALA A 389 -23.15 2.89 13.29
CA ALA A 389 -23.47 1.95 14.36
C ALA A 389 -23.81 0.55 13.80
N GLU A 390 -24.67 0.48 12.79
CA GLU A 390 -25.07 -0.78 12.14
C GLU A 390 -23.88 -1.50 11.48
N LYS A 391 -23.10 -0.78 10.66
CA LYS A 391 -22.00 -1.39 9.91
C LYS A 391 -20.78 -1.70 10.78
N MET A 392 -20.52 -0.88 11.80
CA MET A 392 -19.48 -1.19 12.77
C MET A 392 -19.85 -2.47 13.53
N GLU A 393 -21.09 -2.62 14.02
CA GLU A 393 -21.51 -3.87 14.68
C GLU A 393 -21.28 -5.10 13.78
N SER A 394 -21.65 -5.02 12.50
CA SER A 394 -21.37 -6.08 11.52
C SER A 394 -19.86 -6.37 11.35
N ALA A 395 -19.02 -5.33 11.38
CA ALA A 395 -17.57 -5.47 11.29
C ALA A 395 -16.98 -6.16 12.54
N LEU A 396 -17.44 -5.74 13.74
CA LEU A 396 -16.96 -6.26 15.03
C LEU A 396 -17.27 -7.75 15.19
N ARG A 397 -18.43 -8.22 14.73
CA ARG A 397 -18.79 -9.65 14.73
C ARG A 397 -17.80 -10.53 13.94
N GLN A 398 -17.05 -9.94 13.01
CA GLN A 398 -16.07 -10.65 12.18
C GLN A 398 -14.63 -10.52 12.69
N LEU A 399 -14.41 -9.76 13.77
CA LEU A 399 -13.09 -9.56 14.33
C LEU A 399 -12.63 -10.79 15.13
N PRO A 400 -11.36 -11.19 14.99
CA PRO A 400 -10.80 -12.25 15.82
C PRO A 400 -10.65 -11.77 17.27
N GLN A 401 -10.97 -12.65 18.21
CA GLN A 401 -10.68 -12.43 19.62
C GLN A 401 -9.17 -12.66 19.84
N VAL A 402 -8.43 -11.56 19.97
CA VAL A 402 -6.98 -11.55 20.14
C VAL A 402 -6.68 -10.75 21.40
N PRO A 403 -5.65 -11.12 22.18
CA PRO A 403 -5.24 -10.31 23.32
C PRO A 403 -4.82 -8.89 22.90
N VAL A 404 -5.40 -7.87 23.55
CA VAL A 404 -5.14 -6.43 23.34
C VAL A 404 -4.59 -5.83 24.64
N PRO A 405 -3.60 -4.92 24.62
CA PRO A 405 -3.10 -4.30 25.84
C PRO A 405 -4.16 -3.49 26.57
N GLU A 406 -4.11 -3.53 27.90
CA GLU A 406 -5.02 -2.78 28.77
C GLU A 406 -5.02 -1.27 28.48
N SER A 407 -3.85 -0.71 28.20
CA SER A 407 -3.67 0.70 27.86
C SER A 407 -4.53 1.11 26.64
N GLN A 408 -4.60 0.26 25.62
CA GLN A 408 -5.36 0.53 24.39
C GLN A 408 -6.85 0.30 24.55
N VAL A 409 -7.25 -0.74 25.29
CA VAL A 409 -8.65 -0.95 25.64
C VAL A 409 -9.20 0.26 26.39
N ARG A 410 -8.42 0.81 27.33
CA ARG A 410 -8.80 2.02 28.07
C ARG A 410 -8.94 3.24 27.17
N ILE A 411 -7.99 3.48 26.26
CA ILE A 411 -8.02 4.60 25.31
C ILE A 411 -9.23 4.49 24.38
N LEU A 412 -9.51 3.30 23.84
CA LEU A 412 -10.67 3.09 22.99
C LEU A 412 -11.98 3.34 23.74
N LYS A 413 -12.11 2.85 24.99
CA LYS A 413 -13.30 3.09 25.81
C LYS A 413 -13.52 4.58 26.07
N ASP A 414 -12.46 5.30 26.43
CA ASP A 414 -12.52 6.75 26.65
C ASP A 414 -12.94 7.51 25.38
N HIS A 415 -12.38 7.16 24.22
CA HIS A 415 -12.80 7.79 22.96
C HIS A 415 -14.24 7.45 22.58
N LEU A 416 -14.71 6.21 22.82
CA LEU A 416 -16.10 5.83 22.59
C LEU A 416 -17.06 6.60 23.50
N ASP A 417 -16.70 6.79 24.77
CA ASP A 417 -17.47 7.59 25.73
C ASP A 417 -17.59 9.04 25.25
N GLN A 418 -16.51 9.63 24.76
CA GLN A 418 -16.51 10.99 24.21
C GLN A 418 -17.38 11.11 22.95
N VAL A 419 -17.30 10.13 22.04
CA VAL A 419 -18.16 10.10 20.83
C VAL A 419 -19.64 9.98 21.22
N GLU A 420 -19.98 9.12 22.18
CA GLU A 420 -21.35 8.94 22.64
C GLU A 420 -21.90 10.20 23.29
N GLN A 421 -21.16 10.80 24.23
CA GLN A 421 -21.53 12.08 24.84
C GLN A 421 -21.71 13.17 23.77
N TRP A 422 -20.84 13.20 22.76
CA TRP A 422 -20.96 14.17 21.67
C TRP A 422 -22.25 14.00 20.88
N ILE A 423 -22.58 12.79 20.43
CA ILE A 423 -23.82 12.58 19.65
C ILE A 423 -25.08 12.80 20.48
N VAL A 424 -25.08 12.43 21.76
CA VAL A 424 -26.21 12.68 22.67
C VAL A 424 -26.48 14.17 22.85
N ASN A 425 -25.42 14.98 22.91
CA ASN A 425 -25.56 16.42 23.10
C ASN A 425 -25.94 17.18 21.81
N HIS A 426 -25.68 16.61 20.63
CA HIS A 426 -25.81 17.34 19.36
C HIS A 426 -26.84 16.76 18.38
N LEU A 427 -27.28 15.51 18.54
CA LEU A 427 -28.23 14.84 17.65
C LEU A 427 -29.57 14.56 18.35
N GLU A 428 -30.66 14.74 17.61
CA GLU A 428 -31.98 14.28 18.03
C GLU A 428 -32.08 12.76 17.81
N ASN A 429 -32.49 12.00 18.83
CA ASN A 429 -32.61 10.53 18.79
C ASN A 429 -31.32 9.84 18.27
N PRO A 430 -30.19 9.98 18.98
CA PRO A 430 -28.92 9.39 18.55
C PRO A 430 -29.00 7.85 18.51
N PRO A 431 -28.25 7.19 17.59
CA PRO A 431 -28.16 5.74 17.57
C PRO A 431 -27.44 5.20 18.81
N SER A 432 -27.80 3.99 19.24
CA SER A 432 -27.12 3.33 20.37
C SER A 432 -25.75 2.79 19.96
N LEU A 433 -24.73 3.07 20.77
CA LEU A 433 -23.36 2.54 20.59
C LEU A 433 -23.05 1.34 21.50
N ASN A 434 -24.06 0.78 22.17
CA ASN A 434 -23.89 -0.29 23.16
C ASN A 434 -23.22 -1.54 22.59
N ALA A 435 -23.52 -1.92 21.34
CA ALA A 435 -22.90 -3.07 20.71
C ALA A 435 -21.37 -2.91 20.56
N ILE A 436 -20.92 -1.71 20.21
CA ILE A 436 -19.51 -1.37 20.06
C ILE A 436 -18.82 -1.34 21.43
N ARG A 437 -19.48 -0.74 22.43
CA ARG A 437 -18.99 -0.67 23.82
C ARG A 437 -18.84 -2.06 24.46
N ASN A 438 -19.84 -2.92 24.30
CA ASN A 438 -19.83 -4.28 24.84
C ASN A 438 -18.68 -5.09 24.22
N PHE A 439 -18.50 -4.99 22.90
CA PHE A 439 -17.38 -5.63 22.22
C PHE A 439 -16.02 -5.16 22.76
N ALA A 440 -15.85 -3.86 23.01
CA ALA A 440 -14.64 -3.33 23.65
C ALA A 440 -14.48 -3.77 25.12
N GLY A 441 -15.57 -4.14 25.78
CA GLY A 441 -15.59 -4.76 27.10
C GLY A 441 -15.12 -6.22 27.11
N ASP A 442 -15.38 -6.95 26.03
CA ASP A 442 -15.11 -8.39 25.89
C ASP A 442 -13.68 -8.70 25.41
N PHE A 443 -12.84 -7.68 25.17
CA PHE A 443 -11.46 -7.90 24.76
C PHE A 443 -10.67 -8.72 25.77
N ILE A 444 -9.91 -9.70 25.27
CA ILE A 444 -8.93 -10.42 26.06
C ILE A 444 -7.81 -9.42 26.42
N VAL A 445 -7.67 -9.07 27.69
CA VAL A 445 -6.68 -8.06 28.13
C VAL A 445 -5.31 -8.71 28.33
N GLN A 446 -4.28 -8.17 27.66
CA GLN A 446 -2.89 -8.43 28.04
C GLN A 446 -2.50 -7.49 29.17
N HIS A 447 -2.14 -8.05 30.31
CA HIS A 447 -1.51 -7.29 31.38
C HIS A 447 -0.07 -7.00 30.97
N GLU A 448 0.27 -5.72 30.82
CA GLU A 448 1.66 -5.31 30.63
C GLU A 448 2.46 -5.73 31.87
N VAL A 449 3.38 -6.68 31.73
CA VAL A 449 4.37 -6.97 32.77
C VAL A 449 5.19 -5.70 32.94
N THR A 450 4.92 -4.98 34.02
CA THR A 450 5.76 -3.86 34.44
C THR A 450 7.12 -4.45 34.81
N VAL A 451 8.07 -4.41 33.87
CA VAL A 451 9.48 -4.62 34.21
C VAL A 451 9.87 -3.42 35.06
N GLN A 452 9.70 -3.57 36.37
CA GLN A 452 10.32 -2.68 37.34
C GLN A 452 11.83 -2.72 37.08
N LYS A 453 12.43 -1.54 36.92
CA LYS A 453 13.87 -1.34 36.93
C LYS A 453 14.42 -1.86 38.26
N GLU A 454 14.96 -3.07 38.27
CA GLU A 454 15.94 -3.49 39.27
C GLU A 454 17.31 -3.62 38.62
N ALA A 455 18.25 -2.88 39.18
CA ALA A 455 19.63 -2.79 38.75
C ALA A 455 20.38 -4.11 38.92
N MET A 456 21.25 -4.39 37.95
CA MET A 456 22.22 -5.50 37.89
C MET A 456 22.90 -5.85 39.22
N LYS A 457 23.09 -7.15 39.44
CA LYS A 457 24.41 -7.69 39.83
C LYS A 457 24.81 -8.87 38.94
N PRO A 458 26.08 -8.95 38.52
CA PRO A 458 26.59 -10.01 37.67
C PRO A 458 27.02 -11.22 38.52
N SER A 459 26.76 -12.44 38.03
CA SER A 459 27.47 -13.64 38.47
C SER A 459 28.11 -14.33 37.27
N THR A 460 29.43 -14.24 37.25
CA THR A 460 30.36 -15.00 36.41
C THR A 460 30.42 -16.47 36.86
N SER A 461 30.87 -17.33 35.93
CA SER A 461 31.33 -18.73 36.11
C SER A 461 30.21 -19.78 36.01
N GLN A 462 30.29 -20.81 35.16
CA GLN A 462 31.44 -21.63 34.79
C GLN A 462 31.21 -22.39 33.46
N LEU A 463 32.30 -22.56 32.71
CA LEU A 463 32.48 -23.53 31.63
C LEU A 463 32.33 -24.97 32.15
N ILE A 464 31.84 -25.90 31.30
CA ILE A 464 32.47 -27.20 31.01
C ILE A 464 31.99 -27.66 29.63
N ALA A 465 32.97 -27.99 28.79
CA ALA A 465 32.84 -28.64 27.51
C ALA A 465 32.69 -30.16 27.68
N VAL A 466 31.92 -30.81 26.81
CA VAL A 466 32.16 -32.20 26.40
C VAL A 466 31.92 -32.30 24.89
N VAL A 467 33.05 -32.46 24.17
CA VAL A 467 33.18 -32.99 22.82
C VAL A 467 32.85 -34.48 22.90
N THR A 468 32.09 -35.11 22.00
CA THR A 468 32.46 -35.86 20.77
C THR A 468 31.22 -36.77 20.54
N GLU A 469 30.72 -37.14 19.37
CA GLU A 469 31.41 -37.74 18.24
C GLU A 469 30.44 -37.96 17.06
N ASN A 470 31.02 -37.94 15.86
CA ASN A 470 30.39 -38.07 14.55
C ASN A 470 29.69 -39.41 14.29
N LYS A 471 28.64 -39.39 13.47
CA LYS A 471 28.48 -40.38 12.38
C LYS A 471 27.95 -39.71 11.11
N LYS A 472 28.80 -39.75 10.07
CA LYS A 472 28.44 -39.55 8.67
C LYS A 472 27.39 -40.60 8.26
N ASN A 473 26.43 -40.20 7.43
CA ASN A 473 26.07 -40.94 6.23
C ASN A 473 25.54 -39.97 5.17
N GLN A 474 26.08 -40.12 3.96
CA GLN A 474 25.61 -39.53 2.71
C GLN A 474 24.36 -40.31 2.25
N ASP A 475 23.34 -39.62 1.73
CA ASP A 475 22.83 -39.83 0.35
C ASP A 475 21.59 -38.96 0.03
N SER A 476 21.67 -38.32 -1.15
CA SER A 476 20.64 -37.85 -2.10
C SER A 476 19.49 -36.89 -1.66
N PRO A 477 19.12 -35.89 -2.51
CA PRO A 477 18.02 -34.98 -2.26
C PRO A 477 16.68 -35.67 -2.59
N SER A 478 15.96 -36.10 -1.56
CA SER A 478 14.55 -36.42 -1.69
C SER A 478 13.75 -35.12 -1.70
N VAL A 479 13.25 -34.72 -2.86
CA VAL A 479 12.17 -33.74 -2.97
C VAL A 479 10.93 -34.39 -2.38
N GLN A 480 10.58 -34.03 -1.16
CA GLN A 480 9.26 -34.34 -0.62
C GLN A 480 8.25 -33.41 -1.30
N PRO A 481 7.14 -33.94 -1.86
CA PRO A 481 6.00 -33.11 -2.22
C PRO A 481 5.49 -32.46 -0.94
N GLU A 482 5.35 -31.13 -0.91
CA GLU A 482 4.64 -30.47 0.19
C GLU A 482 3.26 -31.10 0.34
N GLU A 483 3.06 -31.81 1.46
CA GLU A 483 1.76 -32.28 1.90
C GLU A 483 0.83 -31.06 2.04
N ILE A 484 -0.17 -30.99 1.16
CA ILE A 484 -1.33 -30.12 1.30
C ILE A 484 -2.17 -30.67 2.47
N GLN A 485 -1.68 -30.54 3.70
CA GLN A 485 -2.41 -30.94 4.89
C GLN A 485 -1.86 -30.25 6.14
N SER A 486 -2.19 -28.97 6.30
CA SER A 486 -2.52 -28.36 7.61
C SER A 486 -2.73 -26.85 7.49
N SER A 487 -3.96 -26.46 7.19
CA SER A 487 -4.66 -25.27 7.70
C SER A 487 -5.77 -24.93 6.72
N TRP A 488 -6.84 -25.74 6.79
CA TRP A 488 -8.09 -25.45 6.10
C TRP A 488 -8.78 -24.22 6.73
N ASN A 489 -8.20 -23.04 6.48
CA ASN A 489 -8.80 -21.70 6.65
C ASN A 489 -9.37 -21.25 5.27
N GLU A 490 -9.83 -22.17 4.41
CA GLU A 490 -9.96 -21.98 2.96
C GLU A 490 -10.86 -20.85 2.51
N GLY A 491 -11.96 -20.53 3.18
CA GLY A 491 -13.01 -19.71 2.54
C GLY A 491 -12.49 -18.42 1.90
N ARG A 492 -11.68 -17.64 2.64
CA ARG A 492 -11.12 -16.36 2.15
C ARG A 492 -9.95 -16.52 1.18
N LYS A 493 -9.10 -17.54 1.35
CA LYS A 493 -7.97 -17.79 0.44
C LYS A 493 -8.47 -18.36 -0.89
N ARG A 494 -9.41 -19.31 -0.85
CA ARG A 494 -10.10 -19.88 -2.01
C ARG A 494 -10.78 -18.77 -2.80
N GLU A 495 -11.57 -17.92 -2.14
CA GLU A 495 -12.23 -16.79 -2.81
C GLU A 495 -11.21 -15.82 -3.45
N HIS A 496 -10.10 -15.52 -2.77
CA HIS A 496 -9.03 -14.71 -3.34
C HIS A 496 -8.39 -15.33 -4.58
N TYR A 497 -8.14 -16.65 -4.59
CA TYR A 497 -7.57 -17.35 -5.75
C TYR A 497 -8.58 -17.44 -6.90
N LEU A 498 -9.86 -17.71 -6.61
CA LEU A 498 -10.93 -17.71 -7.61
C LEU A 498 -11.05 -16.33 -8.28
N GLN A 499 -11.04 -15.25 -7.48
CA GLN A 499 -11.05 -13.88 -7.99
C GLN A 499 -9.82 -13.57 -8.87
N LYS A 500 -8.63 -14.02 -8.47
CA LYS A 500 -7.41 -13.90 -9.30
C LYS A 500 -7.54 -14.64 -10.63
N ILE A 501 -8.11 -15.84 -10.65
CA ILE A 501 -8.29 -16.60 -11.89
C ILE A 501 -9.30 -15.90 -12.80
N LEU A 502 -10.35 -15.27 -12.25
CA LEU A 502 -11.30 -14.45 -13.01
C LEU A 502 -10.63 -13.20 -13.63
N GLU A 503 -9.76 -12.53 -12.87
CA GLU A 503 -8.97 -11.38 -13.37
C GLU A 503 -8.02 -11.80 -14.49
N MET A 504 -7.28 -12.90 -14.31
CA MET A 504 -6.40 -13.46 -15.33
C MET A 504 -7.18 -13.89 -16.59
N SER A 505 -8.33 -14.54 -16.41
CA SER A 505 -9.21 -14.92 -17.53
C SER A 505 -9.69 -13.69 -18.30
N SER A 506 -10.10 -12.63 -17.59
CA SER A 506 -10.49 -11.36 -18.23
C SER A 506 -9.35 -10.74 -19.01
N TYR A 507 -8.12 -10.74 -18.46
CA TYR A 507 -6.93 -10.24 -19.14
C TYR A 507 -6.59 -11.06 -20.39
N CYS A 508 -6.53 -12.40 -20.28
CA CYS A 508 -6.25 -13.28 -21.42
C CYS A 508 -7.28 -13.12 -22.55
N ARG A 509 -8.58 -12.98 -22.22
CA ARG A 509 -9.62 -12.72 -23.22
C ARG A 509 -9.43 -11.38 -23.93
N GLN A 510 -8.98 -10.33 -23.23
CA GLN A 510 -8.72 -9.02 -23.84
C GLN A 510 -7.51 -9.07 -24.80
N GLN A 511 -6.53 -9.94 -24.53
CA GLN A 511 -5.39 -10.14 -25.42
C GLN A 511 -5.73 -11.01 -26.63
N ASN A 512 -6.56 -12.05 -26.43
CA ASN A 512 -7.01 -12.94 -27.49
C ASN A 512 -8.46 -13.38 -27.26
N ALA A 513 -9.41 -12.64 -27.84
CA ALA A 513 -10.82 -12.93 -27.69
C ALA A 513 -11.27 -14.23 -28.39
N ALA A 514 -10.44 -14.82 -29.26
CA ALA A 514 -10.70 -16.10 -29.91
C ALA A 514 -10.25 -17.32 -29.08
N ASP A 515 -9.49 -17.11 -27.99
CA ASP A 515 -9.10 -18.18 -27.08
C ASP A 515 -10.32 -18.71 -26.30
N PRO A 516 -10.65 -20.01 -26.40
CA PRO A 516 -11.76 -20.60 -25.64
C PRO A 516 -11.53 -20.68 -24.13
N LEU A 517 -10.29 -20.75 -23.65
CA LEU A 517 -9.99 -21.06 -22.25
C LEU A 517 -10.53 -20.01 -21.27
N PRO A 518 -10.36 -18.69 -21.50
CA PRO A 518 -10.94 -17.64 -20.65
C PRO A 518 -12.45 -17.75 -20.46
N TYR A 519 -13.19 -18.06 -21.53
CA TYR A 519 -14.65 -18.20 -21.46
C TYR A 519 -15.04 -19.42 -20.61
N ARG A 520 -14.34 -20.55 -20.75
CA ARG A 520 -14.58 -21.76 -19.95
C ARG A 520 -14.32 -21.50 -18.47
N LEU A 521 -13.17 -20.92 -18.14
CA LEU A 521 -12.79 -20.64 -16.75
C LEU A 521 -13.78 -19.66 -16.10
N ASN A 522 -14.15 -18.59 -16.79
CA ASN A 522 -15.10 -17.61 -16.28
C ASN A 522 -16.44 -18.28 -15.89
N ARG A 523 -17.07 -19.05 -16.79
CA ARG A 523 -18.33 -19.75 -16.49
C ARG A 523 -18.17 -20.80 -15.39
N LYS A 524 -17.13 -21.64 -15.48
CA LYS A 524 -16.92 -22.71 -14.49
C LYS A 524 -16.74 -22.14 -13.08
N LEU A 525 -16.00 -21.06 -12.91
CA LEU A 525 -15.79 -20.47 -11.58
C LEU A 525 -17.02 -19.76 -11.06
N LEU A 526 -17.81 -19.12 -11.93
CA LEU A 526 -19.05 -18.44 -11.52
C LEU A 526 -20.15 -19.43 -11.12
N TRP A 527 -20.17 -20.62 -11.73
CA TRP A 527 -21.26 -21.58 -11.55
C TRP A 527 -20.89 -22.85 -10.77
N CYS A 528 -19.61 -23.07 -10.43
CA CYS A 528 -19.17 -24.30 -9.76
C CYS A 528 -19.81 -24.57 -8.40
N ASN A 529 -20.30 -23.54 -7.71
CA ASN A 529 -20.92 -23.66 -6.39
C ASN A 529 -22.45 -23.52 -6.44
N ILE A 530 -23.07 -23.54 -7.63
CA ILE A 530 -24.52 -23.42 -7.79
C ILE A 530 -25.11 -24.79 -8.05
N GLU A 531 -25.77 -25.34 -7.04
CA GLU A 531 -26.30 -26.71 -7.06
C GLU A 531 -27.84 -26.74 -7.12
N GLU A 532 -28.50 -25.63 -6.78
CA GLU A 532 -29.97 -25.55 -6.72
C GLU A 532 -30.50 -24.29 -7.43
N LEU A 533 -31.76 -24.35 -7.86
CA LEU A 533 -32.47 -23.19 -8.40
C LEU A 533 -32.64 -22.11 -7.33
N PRO A 534 -32.54 -20.82 -7.70
CA PRO A 534 -32.89 -19.73 -6.80
C PRO A 534 -34.32 -19.86 -6.26
N VAL A 535 -34.47 -19.64 -4.96
CA VAL A 535 -35.80 -19.62 -4.31
C VAL A 535 -36.68 -18.57 -4.99
N SER A 536 -37.85 -19.00 -5.43
CA SER A 536 -38.81 -18.16 -6.15
C SER A 536 -40.24 -18.34 -5.63
N THR A 537 -41.07 -17.33 -5.88
CA THR A 537 -42.52 -17.40 -5.68
C THR A 537 -43.17 -17.06 -7.01
N ASN A 538 -43.89 -18.01 -7.61
CA ASN A 538 -44.46 -17.88 -8.96
C ASN A 538 -43.42 -17.48 -10.03
N GLY A 539 -42.21 -18.05 -9.96
CA GLY A 539 -41.11 -17.75 -10.90
C GLY A 539 -40.34 -16.45 -10.62
N LEU A 540 -40.78 -15.62 -9.66
CA LEU A 540 -40.10 -14.39 -9.26
C LEU A 540 -39.11 -14.68 -8.12
N THR A 541 -37.83 -14.39 -8.35
CA THR A 541 -36.76 -14.58 -7.35
C THR A 541 -36.56 -13.34 -6.47
N ARG A 542 -35.79 -13.45 -5.39
CA ARG A 542 -35.34 -12.29 -4.58
C ARG A 542 -34.02 -11.70 -5.08
N ILE A 543 -33.52 -12.15 -6.23
CA ILE A 543 -32.25 -11.70 -6.79
C ILE A 543 -32.48 -10.33 -7.44
N PRO A 544 -31.68 -9.30 -7.11
CA PRO A 544 -31.88 -7.99 -7.70
C PRO A 544 -31.58 -7.99 -9.17
N ALA A 545 -32.41 -7.26 -9.91
CA ALA A 545 -32.25 -7.08 -11.33
C ALA A 545 -31.09 -6.14 -11.65
N PRO A 546 -30.49 -6.26 -12.85
CA PRO A 546 -29.67 -5.21 -13.42
C PRO A 546 -30.45 -3.89 -13.52
N ASP A 547 -29.77 -2.76 -13.33
CA ASP A 547 -30.39 -1.45 -13.50
C ASP A 547 -31.04 -1.32 -14.89
N LYS A 548 -32.23 -0.72 -14.98
CA LYS A 548 -32.96 -0.53 -16.25
C LYS A 548 -32.13 0.22 -17.30
N GLN A 549 -31.25 1.13 -16.89
CA GLN A 549 -30.30 1.79 -17.78
C GLN A 549 -29.26 0.81 -18.34
N ILE A 550 -28.77 -0.12 -17.51
CA ILE A 550 -27.83 -1.16 -17.95
C ILE A 550 -28.51 -2.13 -18.92
N VAL A 551 -29.74 -2.56 -18.60
CA VAL A 551 -30.57 -3.38 -19.50
C VAL A 551 -30.74 -2.67 -20.83
N LYS A 552 -31.26 -1.44 -20.82
CA LYS A 552 -31.46 -0.65 -22.04
C LYS A 552 -30.16 -0.49 -22.83
N MET A 553 -29.09 -0.05 -22.19
CA MET A 553 -27.78 0.15 -22.83
C MET A 553 -27.27 -1.13 -23.50
N LEU A 554 -27.42 -2.30 -22.87
CA LEU A 554 -26.89 -3.54 -23.41
C LEU A 554 -27.72 -4.03 -24.62
N PHE A 555 -29.04 -3.90 -24.56
CA PHE A 555 -29.92 -4.23 -25.69
C PHE A 555 -29.76 -3.23 -26.84
N ASP A 556 -29.62 -1.93 -26.56
CA ASP A 556 -29.33 -0.91 -27.58
C ASP A 556 -27.97 -1.18 -28.26
N LEU A 557 -26.95 -1.55 -27.47
CA LEU A 557 -25.63 -1.91 -27.99
C LEU A 557 -25.68 -3.19 -28.84
N HIS A 558 -26.43 -4.21 -28.40
CA HIS A 558 -26.66 -5.43 -29.19
C HIS A 558 -27.30 -5.12 -30.55
N ASN A 559 -28.32 -4.26 -30.55
CA ASN A 559 -29.03 -3.83 -31.75
C ASN A 559 -28.17 -2.97 -32.69
N SER A 560 -27.15 -2.27 -32.17
CA SER A 560 -26.24 -1.44 -32.97
C SER A 560 -25.35 -2.25 -33.92
N GLY A 561 -25.16 -3.55 -33.66
CA GLY A 561 -24.39 -4.46 -34.50
C GLY A 561 -22.89 -4.52 -34.21
N ASP A 562 -22.37 -3.72 -33.26
CA ASP A 562 -20.97 -3.77 -32.83
C ASP A 562 -20.67 -5.03 -32.00
N ALA A 563 -20.29 -6.11 -32.68
CA ALA A 563 -20.05 -7.41 -32.05
C ALA A 563 -18.93 -7.37 -31.01
N GLU A 564 -17.89 -6.56 -31.18
CA GLU A 564 -16.78 -6.50 -30.23
C GLU A 564 -17.18 -5.76 -28.96
N ALA A 565 -17.88 -4.62 -29.10
CA ALA A 565 -18.39 -3.88 -27.96
C ALA A 565 -19.43 -4.68 -27.16
N VAL A 566 -20.33 -5.40 -27.85
CA VAL A 566 -21.32 -6.28 -27.22
C VAL A 566 -20.64 -7.41 -26.45
N LEU A 567 -19.66 -8.09 -27.06
CA LEU A 567 -18.88 -9.13 -26.41
C LEU A 567 -18.24 -8.63 -25.13
N LYS A 568 -17.53 -7.49 -25.19
CA LYS A 568 -16.84 -6.90 -24.03
C LYS A 568 -17.84 -6.48 -22.94
N ALA A 569 -18.94 -5.85 -23.33
CA ALA A 569 -19.95 -5.34 -22.43
C ALA A 569 -20.73 -6.46 -21.70
N ALA A 570 -21.08 -7.54 -22.41
CA ALA A 570 -21.78 -8.69 -21.85
C ALA A 570 -20.86 -9.53 -20.96
N GLU A 571 -19.66 -9.84 -21.41
CA GLU A 571 -18.66 -10.58 -20.63
C GLU A 571 -18.25 -9.86 -19.33
N GLY A 572 -18.10 -8.54 -19.37
CA GLY A 572 -17.74 -7.75 -18.19
C GLY A 572 -18.83 -7.69 -17.12
N ARG A 573 -20.08 -8.00 -17.50
CA ARG A 573 -21.26 -7.97 -16.62
C ARG A 573 -21.66 -9.34 -16.10
N LEU A 574 -21.21 -10.42 -16.74
CA LEU A 574 -21.54 -11.79 -16.35
C LEU A 574 -21.21 -12.09 -14.86
N PRO A 575 -20.06 -11.67 -14.29
CA PRO A 575 -19.78 -11.88 -12.87
C PRO A 575 -20.76 -11.17 -11.91
N GLN A 576 -21.38 -10.07 -12.36
CA GLN A 576 -22.32 -9.28 -11.55
C GLN A 576 -23.74 -9.84 -11.62
N PHE A 577 -24.09 -10.45 -12.75
CA PHE A 577 -25.43 -10.96 -13.06
C PHE A 577 -25.36 -12.40 -13.59
N ILE A 578 -24.87 -13.30 -12.74
CA ILE A 578 -24.55 -14.70 -13.09
C ILE A 578 -25.73 -15.52 -13.65
N PHE A 579 -26.97 -15.11 -13.36
CA PHE A 579 -28.20 -15.76 -13.85
C PHE A 579 -28.84 -15.04 -15.05
N TRP A 580 -28.26 -13.93 -15.52
CA TRP A 580 -28.78 -13.23 -16.68
C TRP A 580 -28.32 -13.93 -17.97
N MET A 581 -29.13 -14.87 -18.45
CA MET A 581 -28.79 -15.75 -19.56
C MET A 581 -28.64 -15.02 -20.90
N ASP A 582 -29.29 -13.86 -21.05
CA ASP A 582 -29.16 -13.03 -22.25
C ASP A 582 -27.69 -12.62 -22.50
N LEU A 583 -26.90 -12.44 -21.44
CA LEU A 583 -25.48 -12.14 -21.55
C LEU A 583 -24.72 -13.24 -22.31
N ASN A 584 -25.02 -14.50 -22.03
CA ASN A 584 -24.35 -15.63 -22.68
C ASN A 584 -24.75 -15.76 -24.16
N ARG A 585 -26.02 -15.51 -24.49
CA ARG A 585 -26.47 -15.46 -25.88
C ARG A 585 -25.77 -14.33 -26.64
N PHE A 586 -25.72 -13.13 -26.07
CA PHE A 586 -25.08 -11.97 -26.71
C PHE A 586 -23.60 -12.22 -27.00
N VAL A 587 -22.89 -12.88 -26.09
CA VAL A 587 -21.49 -13.28 -26.31
C VAL A 587 -21.39 -14.31 -27.44
N ALA A 588 -22.23 -15.35 -27.44
CA ALA A 588 -22.22 -16.36 -28.49
C ALA A 588 -22.51 -15.76 -29.88
N GLU A 589 -23.55 -14.92 -29.98
CA GLU A 589 -23.88 -14.23 -31.24
C GLU A 589 -22.75 -13.30 -31.69
N SER A 590 -22.11 -12.59 -30.76
CA SER A 590 -20.98 -11.72 -31.06
C SER A 590 -19.78 -12.51 -31.60
N LEU A 591 -19.42 -13.62 -30.94
CA LEU A 591 -18.35 -14.52 -31.40
C LEU A 591 -18.64 -15.09 -32.79
N THR A 592 -19.90 -15.41 -33.10
CA THR A 592 -20.30 -15.83 -34.45
C THR A 592 -20.14 -14.71 -35.47
N LYS A 593 -20.57 -13.49 -35.14
CA LYS A 593 -20.44 -12.30 -36.01
C LYS A 593 -18.98 -11.91 -36.28
N LEU A 594 -18.08 -12.13 -35.31
CA LEU A 594 -16.65 -11.84 -35.44
C LEU A 594 -15.90 -12.83 -36.36
N GLY A 595 -16.53 -13.93 -36.76
CA GLY A 595 -16.07 -14.81 -37.83
C GLY A 595 -15.45 -16.14 -37.39
N ALA A 596 -15.03 -16.95 -38.37
CA ALA A 596 -14.69 -18.37 -38.17
C ALA A 596 -13.56 -18.62 -37.15
N HIS A 597 -12.63 -17.67 -36.97
CA HIS A 597 -11.54 -17.78 -35.99
C HIS A 597 -12.05 -17.89 -34.53
N TYR A 598 -13.25 -17.39 -34.24
CA TYR A 598 -13.86 -17.39 -32.90
C TYR A 598 -14.70 -18.64 -32.61
N THR A 599 -14.77 -19.60 -33.54
CA THR A 599 -15.60 -20.81 -33.41
C THR A 599 -15.30 -21.61 -32.13
N LYS A 600 -14.03 -21.70 -31.73
CA LYS A 600 -13.64 -22.40 -30.50
C LYS A 600 -14.17 -21.71 -29.25
N ALA A 601 -14.05 -20.37 -29.18
CA ALA A 601 -14.61 -19.56 -28.10
C ALA A 601 -16.15 -19.63 -28.06
N HIS A 602 -16.81 -19.56 -29.22
CA HIS A 602 -18.26 -19.73 -29.32
C HIS A 602 -18.70 -21.08 -28.71
N ARG A 603 -18.05 -22.18 -29.12
CA ARG A 603 -18.34 -23.52 -28.56
C ARG A 603 -18.12 -23.60 -27.05
N ALA A 604 -17.11 -22.91 -26.52
CA ALA A 604 -16.87 -22.85 -25.08
C ALA A 604 -18.03 -22.19 -24.34
N VAL A 605 -18.50 -21.03 -24.81
CA VAL A 605 -19.64 -20.32 -24.21
C VAL A 605 -20.91 -21.17 -24.26
N CYS A 606 -21.23 -21.74 -25.42
CA CYS A 606 -22.41 -22.58 -25.57
C CYS A 606 -22.34 -23.83 -24.67
N ARG A 607 -21.20 -24.52 -24.63
CA ARG A 607 -21.06 -25.75 -23.84
C ARG A 607 -21.23 -25.51 -22.34
N GLU A 608 -20.58 -24.49 -21.79
CA GLU A 608 -20.71 -24.22 -20.34
C GLU A 608 -22.11 -23.72 -19.99
N THR A 609 -22.73 -22.91 -20.85
CA THR A 609 -24.10 -22.41 -20.63
C THR A 609 -25.13 -23.55 -20.71
N ALA A 610 -24.97 -24.45 -21.67
CA ALA A 610 -25.82 -25.64 -21.80
C ALA A 610 -25.68 -26.57 -20.58
N PHE A 611 -24.46 -26.71 -20.05
CA PHE A 611 -24.22 -27.50 -18.84
C PHE A 611 -24.92 -26.90 -17.61
N LEU A 612 -24.88 -25.58 -17.43
CA LEU A 612 -25.63 -24.92 -16.36
C LEU A 612 -27.14 -25.18 -16.48
N ASN A 613 -27.72 -25.02 -17.67
CA ASN A 613 -29.16 -25.25 -17.88
C ASN A 613 -29.55 -26.72 -17.70
N TYR A 614 -28.64 -27.65 -18.02
CA TYR A 614 -28.82 -29.08 -17.75
C TYR A 614 -28.80 -29.38 -16.25
N GLN A 615 -27.89 -28.76 -15.48
CA GLN A 615 -27.81 -28.93 -14.02
C GLN A 615 -29.00 -28.32 -13.29
N LEU A 616 -29.56 -27.22 -13.81
CA LEU A 616 -30.64 -26.47 -13.20
C LEU A 616 -31.84 -26.30 -14.16
N PRO A 617 -32.60 -27.38 -14.45
CA PRO A 617 -33.75 -27.31 -15.34
C PRO A 617 -34.82 -26.34 -14.82
N GLY A 618 -35.29 -25.42 -15.65
CA GLY A 618 -36.29 -24.40 -15.27
C GLY A 618 -35.67 -23.07 -14.82
N LEU A 619 -34.34 -22.97 -14.76
CA LEU A 619 -33.63 -21.71 -14.50
C LEU A 619 -33.98 -20.64 -15.55
N GLU A 620 -34.18 -21.05 -16.80
CA GLU A 620 -34.59 -20.19 -17.89
C GLU A 620 -36.00 -19.59 -17.72
N ASP A 621 -36.83 -20.14 -16.85
CA ASP A 621 -38.20 -19.67 -16.58
C ASP A 621 -38.30 -18.71 -15.39
N LEU A 622 -37.20 -18.48 -14.68
CA LEU A 622 -37.15 -17.58 -13.53
C LEU A 622 -36.95 -16.11 -13.94
N SER A 623 -37.28 -15.22 -13.01
CA SER A 623 -37.15 -13.76 -13.16
C SER A 623 -36.49 -13.14 -11.93
N PHE A 624 -35.83 -12.00 -12.12
CA PHE A 624 -35.31 -11.15 -11.05
C PHE A 624 -36.45 -10.56 -10.20
N ALA A 625 -36.09 -9.95 -9.07
CA ALA A 625 -37.04 -9.37 -8.12
C ALA A 625 -37.94 -8.27 -8.70
N ASP A 626 -37.52 -7.61 -9.78
CA ASP A 626 -38.32 -6.57 -10.46
C ASP A 626 -39.19 -7.11 -11.62
N GLY A 627 -39.16 -8.42 -11.87
CA GLY A 627 -39.88 -9.08 -12.97
C GLY A 627 -39.09 -9.18 -14.28
N THR A 628 -37.88 -8.63 -14.36
CA THR A 628 -37.00 -8.85 -15.52
C THR A 628 -36.69 -10.35 -15.66
N PRO A 629 -36.92 -11.00 -16.82
CA PRO A 629 -36.67 -12.42 -16.97
C PRO A 629 -35.16 -12.73 -16.97
N PHE A 630 -34.78 -13.92 -16.48
CA PHE A 630 -33.40 -14.41 -16.61
C PHE A 630 -33.04 -14.68 -18.07
N ALA A 631 -34.02 -15.16 -18.85
CA ALA A 631 -33.90 -15.40 -20.29
C ALA A 631 -35.11 -14.81 -21.03
N THR A 632 -34.84 -13.92 -21.99
CA THR A 632 -35.83 -13.51 -23.01
C THR A 632 -36.28 -14.70 -23.86
N LEU A 633 -37.38 -14.55 -24.60
CA LEU A 633 -37.90 -15.62 -25.47
C LEU A 633 -36.86 -16.06 -26.50
N GLU A 634 -36.10 -15.12 -27.06
CA GLU A 634 -34.99 -15.37 -27.98
C GLU A 634 -33.88 -16.18 -27.28
N THR A 635 -33.56 -15.84 -26.04
CA THR A 635 -32.58 -16.58 -25.25
C THR A 635 -33.06 -17.98 -24.90
N LYS A 636 -34.34 -18.18 -24.58
CA LYS A 636 -34.91 -19.52 -24.36
C LYS A 636 -34.81 -20.39 -25.61
N ASN A 637 -35.07 -19.81 -26.79
CA ASN A 637 -34.92 -20.53 -28.06
C ASN A 637 -33.45 -20.88 -28.34
N TRP A 638 -32.52 -19.96 -28.07
CA TRP A 638 -31.09 -20.23 -28.18
C TRP A 638 -30.62 -21.32 -27.19
N LEU A 639 -31.07 -21.30 -25.93
CA LEU A 639 -30.76 -22.32 -24.93
C LEU A 639 -31.22 -23.71 -25.38
N ARG A 640 -32.41 -23.83 -25.99
CA ARG A 640 -32.87 -25.09 -26.60
C ARG A 640 -31.97 -25.56 -27.74
N SER A 641 -31.43 -24.64 -28.54
CA SER A 641 -30.54 -24.98 -29.66
C SER A 641 -29.17 -25.52 -29.24
N ILE A 642 -28.75 -25.24 -28.00
CA ILE A 642 -27.47 -25.70 -27.44
C ILE A 642 -27.64 -26.77 -26.37
N ALA A 643 -28.89 -27.22 -26.12
CA ALA A 643 -29.20 -28.16 -25.05
C ALA A 643 -28.43 -29.48 -25.20
N ILE A 644 -28.04 -30.05 -24.05
CA ILE A 644 -27.37 -31.35 -23.99
C ILE A 644 -28.47 -32.41 -24.09
N ASP A 645 -28.72 -32.95 -25.28
CA ASP A 645 -29.71 -34.02 -25.47
C ASP A 645 -29.38 -35.21 -24.54
N SER A 646 -30.34 -35.61 -23.70
CA SER A 646 -30.25 -36.75 -22.78
C SER A 646 -30.36 -38.09 -23.52
N GLY A 647 -29.57 -38.25 -24.59
CA GLY A 647 -29.59 -39.39 -25.51
C GLY A 647 -28.63 -39.23 -26.68
N MET A 648 -27.32 -39.10 -26.43
CA MET A 648 -26.29 -39.34 -27.45
C MET A 648 -25.25 -40.33 -26.91
N SER A 649 -24.99 -41.35 -27.71
CA SER A 649 -24.16 -42.53 -27.45
C SER A 649 -22.71 -42.19 -27.08
N ALA A 650 -22.14 -43.04 -26.22
CA ALA A 650 -20.88 -42.92 -25.50
C ALA A 650 -19.57 -42.88 -26.34
N GLU A 651 -19.59 -42.48 -27.60
CA GLU A 651 -18.39 -42.46 -28.45
C GLU A 651 -17.64 -41.12 -28.49
N THR A 652 -18.08 -40.09 -27.74
CA THR A 652 -17.37 -38.80 -27.67
C THR A 652 -16.88 -38.41 -26.28
N MET A 653 -16.93 -39.33 -25.31
CA MET A 653 -16.34 -39.15 -23.99
C MET A 653 -14.90 -39.67 -23.94
N HIS A 654 -14.01 -39.07 -24.72
CA HIS A 654 -12.58 -39.28 -24.54
C HIS A 654 -11.82 -37.97 -24.72
N ASP A 655 -12.12 -36.98 -23.88
CA ASP A 655 -11.17 -35.90 -23.60
C ASP A 655 -11.47 -35.26 -22.23
N PHE A 656 -11.12 -35.99 -21.16
CA PHE A 656 -11.08 -35.50 -19.78
C PHE A 656 -9.63 -35.29 -19.32
N GLY A 657 -8.74 -34.85 -20.22
CA GLY A 657 -7.38 -34.44 -19.90
C GLY A 657 -7.25 -32.91 -19.92
N LEU A 658 -6.85 -32.32 -18.80
CA LEU A 658 -6.13 -31.04 -18.86
C LEU A 658 -4.80 -31.34 -19.56
N ASP A 659 -4.74 -31.11 -20.87
CA ASP A 659 -3.55 -31.40 -21.66
C ASP A 659 -2.45 -30.38 -21.33
N PHE A 660 -1.54 -30.76 -20.43
CA PHE A 660 -0.30 -30.04 -20.15
C PHE A 660 0.82 -30.40 -21.16
N ARG A 661 0.54 -31.08 -22.28
CA ARG A 661 1.53 -31.38 -23.34
C ARG A 661 1.44 -30.51 -24.59
N GLY A 662 0.95 -29.27 -24.48
CA GLY A 662 1.00 -28.30 -25.58
C GLY A 662 2.39 -27.77 -25.96
N GLY A 663 3.46 -28.23 -25.29
CA GLY A 663 4.83 -27.74 -25.48
C GLY A 663 5.77 -28.64 -26.30
N GLU A 664 5.49 -29.94 -26.41
CA GLU A 664 6.42 -30.89 -27.07
C GLU A 664 6.22 -30.93 -28.60
N ASN A 665 4.98 -30.86 -29.09
CA ASN A 665 4.71 -30.93 -30.55
C ASN A 665 5.09 -29.66 -31.32
N ARG A 666 5.19 -28.51 -30.64
CA ARG A 666 5.53 -27.24 -31.30
C ARG A 666 7.02 -27.16 -31.68
N ILE A 667 7.88 -27.80 -30.88
CA ILE A 667 9.32 -27.89 -31.16
C ILE A 667 9.57 -28.90 -32.28
N GLU A 668 8.84 -30.03 -32.32
CA GLU A 668 8.95 -30.99 -33.43
C GLU A 668 8.39 -30.44 -34.75
N GLU A 669 7.30 -29.68 -34.74
CA GLU A 669 6.79 -28.98 -35.93
C GLU A 669 7.75 -27.90 -36.43
N GLU A 670 8.32 -27.07 -35.53
CA GLU A 670 9.31 -26.03 -35.89
C GLU A 670 10.65 -26.66 -36.37
N ILE A 671 11.06 -27.81 -35.82
CA ILE A 671 12.24 -28.56 -36.30
C ILE A 671 11.96 -29.20 -37.67
N THR A 672 10.76 -29.74 -37.90
CA THR A 672 10.38 -30.34 -39.19
C THR A 672 10.22 -29.27 -40.27
N GLU A 673 9.74 -28.08 -39.92
CA GLU A 673 9.65 -26.91 -40.81
C GLU A 673 11.04 -26.36 -41.14
N ALA A 674 11.93 -26.23 -40.14
CA ALA A 674 13.33 -25.84 -40.35
C ALA A 674 14.11 -26.87 -41.20
N GLN A 675 13.88 -28.17 -40.99
CA GLN A 675 14.47 -29.24 -41.82
C GLN A 675 13.89 -29.26 -43.25
N GLY A 676 12.61 -28.91 -43.41
CA GLY A 676 11.95 -28.74 -44.71
C GLY A 676 12.45 -27.54 -45.51
N MET A 677 12.86 -26.45 -44.85
CA MET A 677 13.50 -25.30 -45.49
C MET A 677 14.95 -25.60 -45.94
N ILE A 678 15.66 -26.48 -45.23
CA ILE A 678 17.00 -26.96 -45.61
C ILE A 678 16.94 -27.88 -46.85
N TYR A 679 15.90 -28.70 -47.00
CA TYR A 679 15.74 -29.62 -48.14
C TYR A 679 15.27 -28.93 -49.45
N LYS A 680 14.76 -27.69 -49.36
CA LYS A 680 14.24 -26.92 -50.51
C LYS A 680 15.17 -25.80 -51.02
N GLY A 681 16.40 -25.70 -50.50
CA GLY A 681 17.44 -24.84 -51.08
C GLY A 681 17.08 -23.34 -51.16
N ARG A 682 16.35 -22.81 -50.17
CA ARG A 682 16.08 -21.36 -50.06
C ARG A 682 16.61 -20.82 -48.75
N LEU A 683 17.94 -20.69 -48.69
CA LEU A 683 18.63 -19.88 -47.69
C LEU A 683 19.92 -19.37 -48.33
N LEU A 684 19.74 -18.57 -49.38
CA LEU A 684 20.70 -17.61 -49.94
C LEU A 684 19.92 -16.76 -50.96
N GLU A 685 19.07 -15.87 -50.43
CA GLU A 685 18.71 -14.56 -50.98
C GLU A 685 18.10 -13.70 -49.87
#